data_AF-A0A1B6CLB8-F1
#
_entry.id   AF-A0A1B6CLB8-F1
#
_cell.length_a   1.000
_cell.length_b   1.000
_cell.length_c   1.000
_cell.angle_alpha   90.00
_cell.angle_beta   90.00
_cell.angle_gamma   90.00
#
_symmetry.space_group_name_H-M   'P 1'
#
loop_
_entity.id
_entity.type
_entity.pdbx_description
1 polymer ?
#
loop_
_entity_poly.entity_id
_entity_poly.type
_entity_poly.pdbx_seq_one_letter_code
_entity_poly.pdbx_strand_id
1 'polypeptide(L)'
;MENCTKSTLVQSQEDTDPIQRILKRLDTYDSPLPPPPFRSGQPIVPIVTRETLLYKGVMFDSVKESFKALVDFAQVYYLRTSEHTALDCTFLELCPKLFVNMEHKVKLLAACDTVDPQEKVTKRNPSTSDLFCAGPAVLFITVCSARENEGVGHQIQINRGEMEGLLKRALQPPPTGVSVASIYVEHLTRALERECIELKRIGDIQMLTYVQEVGIALFYHICSLFNDEAMSYPPMKQLFTSCIEILGQSFISGEANQCNRILTEVLQNPRIAGLMGPHFTPTAADPTTFLNIYGTVVDMENSAPTDLLFVLLTKFDIQLWLTTKRPKLVERSQLIELIGKALANAGQSPPEEHLMLQEVFRRHLSTLFLYDFPEHYGEILNMVLLYGETQSLSVDVWYDIVNNLAGARFKMGMSMGQVKEEIHRYATEQKALSLQELRDTAILLGKHFTKERLLYGLYGLYPKYRLYIEPLATLLGLIGHALIVTTLQNDRGTLSEKLCEQLWPHLSGLYTPWLAPYLTRNLTEPIAAWIQKLTEDRSVLPPWIVADGAYAHKMAAMFAETIHFILDTLPASSNILSFVWLFYVTNYANVSIKDHILTVIHGNLITLPWQRFCPTLSDIDLMLKVVDQYLPECHTFLGGIFIEIPWSSWVSNICSYCAPPIVSKTHGSLLHLFIKLANEPNVRQSPKVTPMLVESQNFAW
;
A
#
# COMPACT_ATOMS: atom_id res chain seq x y z
N MET A 1 87.45 62.57 19.92
CA MET A 1 87.73 63.49 21.04
C MET A 1 87.57 62.65 22.30
N GLU A 2 88.59 61.86 22.62
CA GLU A 2 89.71 62.22 23.54
C GLU A 2 89.16 62.43 24.97
N ASN A 3 89.62 61.80 26.03
CA ASN A 3 90.79 60.97 26.30
C ASN A 3 90.60 60.36 27.71
N CYS A 4 91.27 59.23 27.97
CA CYS A 4 91.98 58.87 29.22
C CYS A 4 91.26 59.06 30.58
N THR A 5 91.16 58.06 31.46
CA THR A 5 92.32 57.60 32.25
C THR A 5 92.17 56.23 32.93
N LYS A 6 93.29 55.51 32.83
CA LYS A 6 93.86 54.37 33.56
C LYS A 6 93.25 53.87 34.88
N SER A 7 93.05 52.55 34.85
CA SER A 7 93.10 51.56 35.92
C SER A 7 94.36 51.65 36.82
N THR A 8 94.16 51.34 38.11
CA THR A 8 95.22 50.81 38.99
C THR A 8 94.69 49.54 39.67
N LEU A 9 95.44 48.45 39.51
CA LEU A 9 95.19 47.11 40.04
C LEU A 9 95.40 47.02 41.55
N VAL A 10 94.57 46.22 42.23
CA VAL A 10 94.91 45.56 43.50
C VAL A 10 94.67 44.05 43.32
N GLN A 11 95.72 43.27 43.59
CA GLN A 11 95.77 41.81 43.52
C GLN A 11 94.96 41.16 44.65
N SER A 12 94.19 40.14 44.31
CA SER A 12 93.37 39.32 45.20
C SER A 12 94.22 38.29 45.96
N GLN A 13 94.06 38.24 47.28
CA GLN A 13 94.49 37.12 48.12
C GLN A 13 93.67 35.86 47.78
N GLU A 14 94.34 34.73 47.59
CA GLU A 14 93.71 33.43 47.34
C GLU A 14 93.13 32.85 48.65
N ASP A 15 91.81 32.68 48.71
CA ASP A 15 91.09 31.98 49.78
C ASP A 15 91.43 30.47 49.77
N THR A 16 91.82 29.92 50.93
CA THR A 16 92.37 28.55 51.10
C THR A 16 91.32 27.47 51.36
N ASP A 17 90.02 27.80 51.38
CA ASP A 17 88.93 26.83 51.57
C ASP A 17 88.17 26.54 50.26
N PRO A 18 88.22 25.30 49.71
CA PRO A 18 87.53 24.95 48.48
C PRO A 18 85.99 25.08 48.57
N ILE A 19 85.39 24.96 49.76
CA ILE A 19 83.94 25.14 49.94
C ILE A 19 83.56 26.62 49.78
N GLN A 20 84.31 27.52 50.40
CA GLN A 20 84.11 28.96 50.23
C GLN A 20 84.31 29.40 48.77
N ARG A 21 85.28 28.80 48.07
CA ARG A 21 85.49 29.09 46.64
C ARG A 21 84.33 28.62 45.75
N ILE A 22 83.72 27.49 46.08
CA ILE A 22 82.55 26.96 45.36
C ILE A 22 81.32 27.83 45.64
N LEU A 23 81.07 28.19 46.90
CA LEU A 23 79.95 29.05 47.28
C LEU A 23 80.06 30.45 46.65
N LYS A 24 81.25 31.05 46.66
CA LYS A 24 81.52 32.35 46.02
C LYS A 24 81.37 32.30 44.49
N ARG A 25 81.67 31.14 43.87
CA ARG A 25 81.38 30.91 42.44
C ARG A 25 79.89 30.68 42.18
N LEU A 26 79.18 30.03 43.09
CA LEU A 26 77.74 29.83 42.97
C LEU A 26 76.97 31.15 43.10
N ASP A 27 77.42 32.05 43.98
CA ASP A 27 76.90 33.42 44.12
C ASP A 27 77.23 34.33 42.92
N THR A 28 78.16 33.93 42.04
CA THR A 28 78.42 34.66 40.78
C THR A 28 77.54 34.21 39.61
N TYR A 29 76.73 33.16 39.76
CA TYR A 29 75.71 32.83 38.77
C TYR A 29 74.43 33.61 39.08
N ASP A 30 73.77 34.10 38.03
CA ASP A 30 72.45 34.72 38.17
C ASP A 30 71.48 33.77 38.88
N SER A 31 70.73 34.30 39.85
CA SER A 31 69.67 33.57 40.55
C SER A 31 68.75 32.88 39.53
N PRO A 32 68.39 31.59 39.72
CA PRO A 32 67.54 30.88 38.77
C PRO A 32 66.26 31.68 38.52
N LEU A 33 66.05 32.06 37.26
CA LEU A 33 64.84 32.77 36.85
C LEU A 33 63.62 31.90 37.20
N PRO A 34 62.51 32.49 37.69
CA PRO A 34 61.29 31.73 37.92
C PRO A 34 60.88 31.02 36.63
N PRO A 35 60.24 29.82 36.71
CA PRO A 35 59.75 29.14 35.53
C PRO A 35 58.89 30.13 34.72
N PRO A 36 59.00 30.13 33.37
CA PRO A 36 58.22 31.03 32.53
C PRO A 36 56.74 30.93 32.94
N PRO A 37 56.02 32.05 33.13
CA PRO A 37 54.62 32.00 33.53
C PRO A 37 53.85 31.18 32.51
N PHE A 38 53.23 30.08 32.98
CA PHE A 38 52.36 29.25 32.15
C PHE A 38 51.16 30.10 31.73
N ARG A 39 51.23 30.72 30.56
CA ARG A 39 50.06 31.38 29.97
C ARG A 39 49.13 30.26 29.51
N SER A 40 48.06 30.02 30.25
CA SER A 40 46.96 29.21 29.73
C SER A 40 46.50 29.87 28.43
N GLY A 41 46.80 29.23 27.29
CA GLY A 41 46.30 29.69 26.01
C GLY A 41 44.78 29.76 26.07
N GLN A 42 44.20 30.82 25.52
CA GLN A 42 42.74 30.86 25.35
C GLN A 42 42.32 29.59 24.59
N PRO A 43 41.24 28.93 25.01
CA PRO A 43 40.79 27.71 24.37
C PRO A 43 40.48 28.00 22.90
N ILE A 44 41.09 27.22 22.00
CA ILE A 44 40.95 27.38 20.54
C ILE A 44 39.50 27.16 20.11
N VAL A 45 38.78 26.29 20.83
CA VAL A 45 37.34 26.05 20.65
C VAL A 45 36.59 26.78 21.77
N PRO A 46 35.52 27.52 21.47
CA PRO A 46 34.69 28.15 22.50
C PRO A 46 34.19 27.12 23.53
N ILE A 47 34.16 27.51 24.80
CA ILE A 47 33.67 26.64 25.88
C ILE A 47 32.14 26.68 25.88
N VAL A 48 31.51 25.50 25.86
CA VAL A 48 30.07 25.37 26.09
C VAL A 48 29.81 25.57 27.59
N THR A 49 29.15 26.67 27.94
CA THR A 49 28.80 26.95 29.35
C THR A 49 27.47 26.30 29.70
N ARG A 50 27.21 26.12 30.99
CA ARG A 50 25.91 25.58 31.45
C ARG A 50 24.74 26.49 31.08
N GLU A 51 24.95 27.80 31.03
CA GLU A 51 23.94 28.77 30.58
C GLU A 51 23.56 28.56 29.11
N THR A 52 24.52 28.20 28.25
CA THR A 52 24.27 27.82 26.85
C THR A 52 23.36 26.60 26.74
N LEU A 53 23.40 25.69 27.72
CA LEU A 53 22.57 24.47 27.72
C LEU A 53 21.16 24.71 28.28
N LEU A 54 20.97 25.76 29.08
CA LEU A 54 19.71 26.04 29.78
C LEU A 54 18.88 27.16 29.13
N TYR A 55 19.52 28.11 28.44
CA TYR A 55 18.84 29.29 27.92
C TYR A 55 18.95 29.42 26.40
N LYS A 56 17.80 29.34 25.72
CA LYS A 56 17.68 29.39 24.25
C LYS A 56 18.36 30.61 23.62
N GLY A 57 18.20 31.80 24.20
CA GLY A 57 18.81 33.03 23.67
C GLY A 57 20.34 32.97 23.70
N VAL A 58 20.90 32.58 24.84
CA VAL A 58 22.35 32.41 25.04
C VAL A 58 22.91 31.34 24.13
N MET A 59 22.17 30.24 23.92
CA MET A 59 22.53 29.21 22.94
C MET A 59 22.69 29.80 21.54
N PHE A 60 21.67 30.51 21.03
CA PHE A 60 21.70 31.11 19.70
C PHE A 60 22.83 32.11 19.52
N ASP A 61 23.06 32.98 20.50
CA ASP A 61 24.16 33.95 20.46
C ASP A 61 25.52 33.26 20.36
N SER A 62 25.69 32.10 21.04
CA SER A 62 26.93 31.35 21.02
C SER A 62 27.21 30.63 19.69
N VAL A 63 26.17 30.17 18.98
CA VAL A 63 26.31 29.39 17.73
C VAL A 63 26.20 30.23 16.47
N LYS A 64 25.71 31.47 16.55
CA LYS A 64 25.42 32.35 15.40
C LYS A 64 26.60 32.48 14.44
N GLU A 65 27.78 32.85 14.94
CA GLU A 65 28.98 33.01 14.11
C GLU A 65 29.48 31.67 13.56
N SER A 66 29.29 30.58 14.32
CA SER A 66 29.65 29.23 13.87
C SER A 66 28.80 28.77 12.70
N PHE A 67 27.47 28.91 12.78
CA PHE A 67 26.57 28.57 11.68
C PHE A 67 26.80 29.46 10.47
N LYS A 68 27.02 30.77 10.67
CA LYS A 68 27.37 31.68 9.59
C LYS A 68 28.63 31.23 8.85
N ALA A 69 29.71 30.92 9.57
CA ALA A 69 30.96 30.47 8.95
C ALA A 69 30.79 29.16 8.16
N LEU A 70 29.98 28.22 8.66
CA LEU A 70 29.68 26.96 7.97
C LEU A 70 28.87 27.18 6.68
N VAL A 71 27.78 27.96 6.77
CA VAL A 71 26.90 28.25 5.63
C VAL A 71 27.63 29.07 4.56
N ASP A 72 28.34 30.13 4.95
CA ASP A 72 29.09 30.98 4.01
C ASP A 72 30.16 30.15 3.28
N PHE A 73 30.83 29.22 3.97
CA PHE A 73 31.81 28.33 3.34
C PHE A 73 31.17 27.32 2.38
N ALA A 74 30.04 26.72 2.74
CA ALA A 74 29.32 25.81 1.85
C ALA A 74 28.82 26.51 0.57
N GLN A 75 28.38 27.75 0.67
CA GLN A 75 28.03 28.57 -0.51
C GLN A 75 29.25 28.80 -1.41
N VAL A 76 30.41 29.13 -0.84
CA VAL A 76 31.66 29.28 -1.62
C VAL A 76 32.03 27.96 -2.30
N TYR A 77 31.88 26.82 -1.61
CA TYR A 77 32.12 25.51 -2.19
C TYR A 77 31.16 25.19 -3.35
N TYR A 78 29.87 25.48 -3.18
CA TYR A 78 28.84 25.33 -4.22
C TYR A 78 29.18 26.15 -5.47
N LEU A 79 29.54 27.43 -5.30
CA LEU A 79 29.94 28.32 -6.40
C LEU A 79 31.16 27.78 -7.15
N ARG A 80 32.19 27.29 -6.45
CA ARG A 80 33.37 26.68 -7.08
C ARG A 80 33.02 25.42 -7.87
N THR A 81 32.11 24.60 -7.37
CA THR A 81 31.64 23.39 -8.07
C THR A 81 30.87 23.75 -9.34
N SER A 82 30.07 24.82 -9.28
CA SER A 82 29.36 25.37 -10.44
C SER A 82 30.35 25.94 -11.49
N GLU A 83 31.35 26.72 -11.05
CA GLU A 83 32.42 27.24 -11.91
C GLU A 83 33.20 26.10 -12.60
N HIS A 84 33.54 25.05 -11.85
CA HIS A 84 34.20 23.84 -12.39
C HIS A 84 33.34 23.17 -13.46
N THR A 85 32.05 22.98 -13.18
CA THR A 85 31.11 22.34 -14.12
C THR A 85 30.97 23.17 -15.40
N ALA A 86 30.89 24.50 -15.28
CA ALA A 86 30.82 25.40 -16.44
C ALA A 86 32.09 25.33 -17.32
N LEU A 87 33.27 25.26 -16.69
CA LEU A 87 34.54 25.09 -17.40
C LEU A 87 34.60 23.76 -18.16
N ASP A 88 34.09 22.67 -17.59
CA ASP A 88 34.03 21.38 -18.27
C ASP A 88 33.01 21.35 -19.41
N CYS A 89 31.82 21.92 -19.24
CA CYS A 89 30.86 22.07 -20.34
C CYS A 89 31.48 22.85 -21.51
N THR A 90 32.15 23.98 -21.22
CA THR A 90 32.82 24.80 -22.23
C THR A 90 33.89 24.00 -22.98
N PHE A 91 34.68 23.19 -22.28
CA PHE A 91 35.68 22.33 -22.90
C PHE A 91 35.08 21.26 -23.80
N LEU A 92 34.00 20.61 -23.36
CA LEU A 92 33.28 19.62 -24.15
C LEU A 92 32.67 20.22 -25.43
N GLU A 93 32.26 21.50 -25.40
CA GLU A 93 31.79 22.22 -26.59
C GLU A 93 32.91 22.62 -27.56
N LEU A 94 34.13 22.87 -27.06
CA LEU A 94 35.29 23.25 -27.85
C LEU A 94 35.99 22.06 -28.50
N CYS A 95 36.04 20.90 -27.80
CA CYS A 95 36.77 19.71 -28.28
C CYS A 95 36.39 19.28 -29.71
N PRO A 96 35.11 19.17 -30.11
CA PRO A 96 34.73 18.78 -31.46
C PRO A 96 35.15 19.78 -32.55
N LYS A 97 35.44 21.03 -32.16
CA LYS A 97 35.80 22.13 -33.08
C LYS A 97 37.31 22.28 -33.26
N LEU A 98 38.12 21.52 -32.51
CA LEU A 98 39.58 21.65 -32.51
C LEU A 98 40.19 21.26 -33.86
N PHE A 99 39.66 20.22 -34.51
CA PHE A 99 40.14 19.78 -35.82
C PHE A 99 39.09 20.07 -36.89
N VAL A 100 39.51 20.77 -37.94
CA VAL A 100 38.67 21.06 -39.11
C VAL A 100 39.30 20.44 -40.36
N ASN A 101 38.46 19.89 -41.24
CA ASN A 101 38.92 19.38 -42.51
C ASN A 101 39.21 20.55 -43.46
N MET A 102 40.47 20.68 -43.88
CA MET A 102 40.89 21.67 -44.87
C MET A 102 41.42 20.97 -46.13
N GLU A 103 40.88 21.39 -47.27
CA GLU A 103 41.38 21.00 -48.59
C GLU A 103 42.67 21.75 -48.93
N HIS A 104 43.69 21.02 -49.36
CA HIS A 104 44.87 21.65 -49.93
C HIS A 104 45.37 20.88 -51.16
N LYS A 105 45.99 21.62 -52.09
CA LYS A 105 46.53 21.06 -53.33
C LYS A 105 47.98 20.66 -53.13
N VAL A 106 48.26 19.38 -53.25
CA VAL A 106 49.61 18.82 -53.27
C VAL A 106 50.11 18.77 -54.70
N LYS A 107 51.28 19.36 -54.95
CA LYS A 107 51.97 19.32 -56.22
C LYS A 107 52.82 18.04 -56.28
N LEU A 108 52.50 17.15 -57.22
CA LEU A 108 53.30 15.97 -57.53
C LEU A 108 54.02 16.16 -58.86
N LEU A 109 55.25 15.68 -58.91
CA LEU A 109 56.06 15.67 -60.13
C LEU A 109 56.15 14.23 -60.61
N ALA A 110 55.43 13.90 -61.68
CA ALA A 110 55.48 12.59 -62.31
C ALA A 110 56.60 12.59 -63.36
N ALA A 111 57.74 11.96 -63.05
CA ALA A 111 58.82 11.78 -63.99
C ALA A 111 58.46 10.72 -65.05
N CYS A 112 59.02 10.83 -66.26
CA CYS A 112 58.91 9.78 -67.27
C CYS A 112 59.94 8.68 -66.95
N ASP A 113 59.50 7.42 -66.83
CA ASP A 113 60.32 6.23 -66.57
C ASP A 113 61.19 5.80 -67.78
N THR A 114 61.80 6.75 -68.48
CA THR A 114 62.73 6.48 -69.56
C THR A 114 64.10 6.96 -69.16
N VAL A 115 64.99 5.99 -68.92
CA VAL A 115 66.41 6.03 -68.48
C VAL A 115 66.61 5.73 -66.98
N ASP A 116 66.80 4.44 -66.69
CA ASP A 116 67.34 3.89 -65.44
C ASP A 116 68.85 4.24 -65.32
N PRO A 117 69.32 4.87 -64.22
CA PRO A 117 70.73 5.23 -64.03
C PRO A 117 71.69 4.03 -63.85
N GLN A 118 71.20 2.79 -63.79
CA GLN A 118 72.01 1.62 -63.41
C GLN A 118 72.23 0.54 -64.48
N GLU A 119 71.87 0.77 -65.75
CA GLU A 119 72.23 -0.18 -66.81
C GLU A 119 73.64 0.07 -67.37
N LYS A 120 74.55 -0.79 -66.93
CA LYS A 120 75.94 -0.92 -67.38
C LYS A 120 76.03 -1.04 -68.90
N VAL A 121 76.83 -0.14 -69.46
CA VAL A 121 77.46 -0.22 -70.78
C VAL A 121 77.95 -1.65 -71.06
N THR A 122 77.28 -2.37 -71.96
CA THR A 122 77.93 -3.39 -72.80
C THR A 122 77.25 -3.50 -74.18
N LYS A 123 77.97 -2.97 -75.17
CA LYS A 123 77.97 -3.32 -76.61
C LYS A 123 76.64 -3.31 -77.42
N ARG A 124 76.48 -2.19 -78.15
CA ARG A 124 75.97 -2.02 -79.53
C ARG A 124 74.71 -2.78 -79.97
N ASN A 125 73.64 -2.01 -80.19
CA ASN A 125 72.95 -1.95 -81.49
C ASN A 125 72.43 -0.51 -81.74
N PRO A 126 72.64 0.08 -82.93
CA PRO A 126 72.23 1.45 -83.23
C PRO A 126 70.89 1.47 -83.97
N SER A 127 69.79 1.65 -83.26
CA SER A 127 68.54 2.17 -83.84
C SER A 127 67.48 2.29 -82.75
N THR A 128 67.24 3.50 -82.26
CA THR A 128 65.90 4.11 -82.08
C THR A 128 66.04 5.40 -81.30
N SER A 129 65.98 6.51 -82.05
CA SER A 129 65.44 7.84 -81.69
C SER A 129 65.54 8.27 -80.22
N ASP A 130 66.43 9.23 -79.99
CA ASP A 130 66.49 10.10 -78.81
C ASP A 130 65.11 10.73 -78.52
N LEU A 131 64.34 10.14 -77.61
CA LEU A 131 63.19 10.78 -76.98
C LEU A 131 63.72 11.59 -75.78
N PHE A 132 63.98 12.88 -76.00
CA PHE A 132 64.34 13.80 -74.91
C PHE A 132 63.10 14.13 -74.08
N CYS A 133 63.04 13.64 -72.85
CA CYS A 133 62.01 14.00 -71.87
C CYS A 133 62.08 15.51 -71.56
N ALA A 134 60.95 16.23 -71.66
CA ALA A 134 60.85 17.67 -71.39
C ALA A 134 60.79 18.01 -69.87
N GLY A 135 60.95 17.02 -69.00
CA GLY A 135 60.85 17.13 -67.55
C GLY A 135 59.57 16.50 -66.97
N PRO A 136 59.48 16.35 -65.64
CA PRO A 136 58.35 15.70 -64.99
C PRO A 136 57.04 16.48 -65.16
N ALA A 137 55.94 15.77 -65.43
CA ALA A 137 54.60 16.35 -65.49
C ALA A 137 54.16 16.82 -64.10
N VAL A 138 53.60 18.03 -64.01
CA VAL A 138 53.11 18.60 -62.75
C VAL A 138 51.64 18.22 -62.55
N LEU A 139 51.37 17.37 -61.57
CA LEU A 139 50.02 16.97 -61.16
C LEU A 139 49.63 17.74 -59.89
N PHE A 140 48.38 18.20 -59.80
CA PHE A 140 47.83 18.79 -58.58
C PHE A 140 46.75 17.86 -58.03
N ILE A 141 46.98 17.30 -56.83
CA ILE A 141 46.01 16.47 -56.12
C ILE A 141 45.41 17.30 -54.98
N THR A 142 44.10 17.44 -54.93
CA THR A 142 43.41 18.02 -53.77
C THR A 142 43.22 16.93 -52.72
N VAL A 143 43.76 17.14 -51.52
CA VAL A 143 43.61 16.25 -50.37
C VAL A 143 42.99 17.00 -49.21
N CYS A 144 42.01 16.37 -48.55
CA CYS A 144 41.46 16.82 -47.28
C CYS A 144 42.36 16.33 -46.15
N SER A 145 42.91 17.25 -45.36
CA SER A 145 43.64 16.93 -44.14
C SER A 145 42.96 17.58 -42.94
N ALA A 146 42.83 16.84 -41.84
CA ALA A 146 42.47 17.42 -40.55
C ALA A 146 43.59 18.38 -40.12
N ARG A 147 43.23 19.65 -39.91
CA ARG A 147 44.13 20.67 -39.36
C ARG A 147 43.57 21.21 -38.07
N GLU A 148 44.46 21.49 -37.15
CA GLU A 148 44.12 22.13 -35.90
C GLU A 148 43.66 23.57 -36.15
N ASN A 149 42.56 23.94 -35.51
CA ASN A 149 42.08 25.31 -35.44
C ASN A 149 42.76 25.98 -34.26
N GLU A 150 43.82 26.75 -34.52
CA GLU A 150 44.62 27.43 -33.49
C GLU A 150 43.79 28.33 -32.56
N GLY A 151 42.72 28.95 -33.07
CA GLY A 151 41.81 29.77 -32.26
C GLY A 151 41.06 28.94 -31.20
N VAL A 152 40.58 27.75 -31.59
CA VAL A 152 39.92 26.81 -30.67
C VAL A 152 40.96 26.18 -29.73
N GLY A 153 42.15 25.84 -30.23
CA GLY A 153 43.26 25.36 -29.40
C GLY A 153 43.65 26.34 -28.30
N HIS A 154 43.72 27.64 -28.61
CA HIS A 154 44.00 28.68 -27.61
C HIS A 154 42.87 28.82 -26.58
N GLN A 155 41.60 28.76 -27.01
CA GLN A 155 40.45 28.79 -26.10
C GLN A 155 40.43 27.58 -25.15
N ILE A 156 40.77 26.39 -25.65
CA ILE A 156 40.94 25.19 -24.82
C ILE A 156 42.05 25.41 -23.79
N GLN A 157 43.20 25.97 -24.20
CA GLN A 157 44.32 26.20 -23.28
C GLN A 157 43.96 27.20 -22.18
N ILE A 158 43.25 28.29 -22.50
CA ILE A 158 42.74 29.24 -21.50
C ILE A 158 41.80 28.53 -20.52
N ASN A 159 40.80 27.81 -21.02
CA ASN A 159 39.83 27.09 -20.20
C ASN A 159 40.49 26.08 -19.25
N ARG A 160 41.47 25.32 -19.72
CA ARG A 160 42.22 24.37 -18.89
C ARG A 160 43.13 25.08 -17.88
N GLY A 161 43.69 26.23 -18.22
CA GLY A 161 44.44 27.08 -17.29
C GLY A 161 43.55 27.64 -16.16
N GLU A 162 42.34 28.11 -16.49
CA GLU A 162 41.34 28.55 -15.51
C GLU A 162 40.92 27.39 -14.59
N MET A 163 40.71 26.20 -15.15
CA MET A 163 40.42 24.99 -14.38
C MET A 163 41.53 24.65 -13.39
N GLU A 164 42.79 24.66 -13.82
CA GLU A 164 43.93 24.39 -12.93
C GLU A 164 44.03 25.43 -11.81
N GLY A 165 43.78 26.70 -12.12
CA GLY A 165 43.70 27.79 -11.14
C GLY A 165 42.59 27.56 -10.11
N LEU A 166 41.40 27.15 -10.56
CA LEU A 166 40.28 26.81 -9.70
C LEU A 166 40.60 25.63 -8.76
N LEU A 167 41.18 24.54 -9.29
CA LEU A 167 41.58 23.37 -8.51
C LEU A 167 42.60 23.72 -7.44
N LYS A 168 43.60 24.56 -7.75
CA LYS A 168 44.58 25.04 -6.74
C LYS A 168 43.92 25.79 -5.59
N ARG A 169 42.86 26.58 -5.85
CA ARG A 169 42.08 27.28 -4.82
C ARG A 169 41.17 26.32 -4.03
N ALA A 170 40.62 25.30 -4.68
CA ALA A 170 39.72 24.33 -4.08
C ALA A 170 40.43 23.33 -3.17
N LEU A 171 41.67 22.95 -3.49
CA LEU A 171 42.48 22.00 -2.71
C LEU A 171 43.14 22.62 -1.47
N GLN A 172 42.92 23.91 -1.20
CA GLN A 172 43.39 24.52 0.05
C GLN A 172 42.65 23.93 1.26
N PRO A 173 43.32 23.78 2.41
CA PRO A 173 42.67 23.30 3.62
C PRO A 173 41.52 24.24 4.03
N PRO A 174 40.46 23.71 4.66
CA PRO A 174 39.37 24.54 5.17
C PRO A 174 39.91 25.60 6.16
N PRO A 175 39.35 26.82 6.17
CA PRO A 175 39.73 27.83 7.14
C PRO A 175 39.57 27.31 8.57
N THR A 176 40.48 27.69 9.47
CA THR A 176 40.45 27.28 10.89
C THR A 176 39.12 27.63 11.56
N GLY A 177 38.51 28.78 11.21
CA GLY A 177 37.20 29.18 11.72
C GLY A 177 36.08 28.18 11.37
N VAL A 178 36.09 27.60 10.16
CA VAL A 178 35.12 26.58 9.74
C VAL A 178 35.32 25.28 10.53
N SER A 179 36.58 24.90 10.76
CA SER A 179 36.93 23.73 11.56
C SER A 179 36.50 23.90 13.02
N VAL A 180 36.82 25.04 13.63
CA VAL A 180 36.40 25.37 15.01
C VAL A 180 34.88 25.42 15.13
N ALA A 181 34.18 26.03 14.17
CA ALA A 181 32.72 26.08 14.14
C ALA A 181 32.10 24.68 14.08
N SER A 182 32.64 23.79 13.23
CA SER A 182 32.14 22.41 13.13
C SER A 182 32.27 21.64 14.44
N ILE A 183 33.44 21.73 15.09
CA ILE A 183 33.72 21.07 16.37
C ILE A 183 32.83 21.66 17.46
N TYR A 184 32.64 22.99 17.48
CA TYR A 184 31.83 23.65 18.49
C TYR A 184 30.35 23.22 18.41
N VAL A 185 29.77 23.18 17.21
CA VAL A 185 28.37 22.74 17.00
C VAL A 185 28.19 21.27 17.40
N GLU A 186 29.12 20.39 17.03
CA GLU A 186 29.08 18.99 17.45
C GLU A 186 29.23 18.85 18.97
N HIS A 187 30.17 19.58 19.57
CA HIS A 187 30.43 19.55 20.99
C HIS A 187 29.22 20.04 21.81
N LEU A 188 28.58 21.13 21.38
CA LEU A 188 27.34 21.63 21.98
C LEU A 188 26.22 20.60 21.90
N THR A 189 26.05 19.96 20.74
CA THR A 189 25.03 18.91 20.54
C THR A 189 25.23 17.75 21.50
N ARG A 190 26.46 17.23 21.61
CA ARG A 190 26.80 16.16 22.55
C ARG A 190 26.76 16.60 24.02
N ALA A 191 26.99 17.88 24.31
CA ALA A 191 26.84 18.42 25.66
C ALA A 191 25.37 18.47 26.09
N LEU A 192 24.48 18.91 25.19
CA LEU A 192 23.03 18.89 25.40
C LEU A 192 22.51 17.47 25.64
N GLU A 193 22.91 16.51 24.80
CA GLU A 193 22.53 15.10 24.97
C GLU A 193 22.95 14.56 26.35
N ARG A 194 24.21 14.79 26.76
CA ARG A 194 24.72 14.34 28.05
C ARG A 194 24.00 14.98 29.23
N GLU A 195 23.77 16.29 29.19
CA GLU A 195 23.02 16.98 30.25
C GLU A 195 21.58 16.46 30.32
N CYS A 196 20.93 16.21 29.18
CA CYS A 196 19.59 15.62 29.12
C CYS A 196 19.55 14.22 29.75
N ILE A 197 20.50 13.35 29.42
CA ILE A 197 20.59 11.99 30.00
C ILE A 197 20.80 12.04 31.51
N GLU A 198 21.71 12.89 31.99
CA GLU A 198 21.97 13.01 33.43
C GLU A 198 20.77 13.59 34.19
N LEU A 199 20.10 14.62 33.65
CA LEU A 199 18.90 15.19 34.25
C LEU A 199 17.73 14.19 34.28
N LYS A 200 17.56 13.38 33.22
CA LYS A 200 16.60 12.26 33.22
C LYS A 200 16.92 11.22 34.30
N ARG A 201 18.21 10.92 34.53
CA ARG A 201 18.64 9.98 35.58
C ARG A 201 18.38 10.52 36.99
N ILE A 202 18.61 11.81 37.21
CA ILE A 202 18.46 12.46 38.52
C ILE A 202 16.99 12.80 38.81
N GLY A 203 16.16 12.96 37.78
CA GLY A 203 14.73 13.26 37.90
C GLY A 203 14.41 14.74 38.11
N ASP A 204 15.29 15.65 37.70
CA ASP A 204 15.06 17.10 37.80
C ASP A 204 14.23 17.61 36.60
N ILE A 205 12.92 17.62 36.78
CA ILE A 205 11.94 17.97 35.74
C ILE A 205 12.08 19.43 35.28
N GLN A 206 12.40 20.34 36.20
CA GLN A 206 12.47 21.77 35.88
C GLN A 206 13.67 22.05 34.97
N MET A 207 14.85 21.57 35.35
CA MET A 207 16.06 21.73 34.53
C MET A 207 15.94 20.97 33.21
N LEU A 208 15.32 19.78 33.22
CA LEU A 208 15.09 19.00 32.00
C LEU A 208 14.25 19.78 30.98
N THR A 209 13.23 20.51 31.44
CA THR A 209 12.38 21.34 30.56
C THR A 209 13.19 22.43 29.85
N TYR A 210 14.09 23.10 30.58
CA TYR A 210 14.98 24.13 29.99
C TYR A 210 15.92 23.54 28.94
N VAL A 211 16.59 22.42 29.26
CA VAL A 211 17.49 21.75 28.30
C VAL A 211 16.72 21.22 27.08
N GLN A 212 15.51 20.71 27.27
CA GLN A 212 14.63 20.29 26.18
C GLN A 212 14.29 21.45 25.25
N GLU A 213 13.92 22.62 25.78
CA GLU A 213 13.62 23.80 24.96
C GLU A 213 14.83 24.19 24.08
N VAL A 214 16.03 24.17 24.66
CA VAL A 214 17.27 24.47 23.93
C VAL A 214 17.56 23.42 22.85
N GLY A 215 17.45 22.12 23.19
CA GLY A 215 17.67 21.01 22.25
C GLY A 215 16.69 21.04 21.08
N ILE A 216 15.40 21.28 21.35
CA ILE A 216 14.36 21.44 20.34
C ILE A 216 14.66 22.64 19.45
N ALA A 217 15.01 23.79 20.04
CA ALA A 217 15.32 25.00 19.28
C ALA A 217 16.52 24.81 18.34
N LEU A 218 17.58 24.15 18.82
CA LEU A 218 18.76 23.84 18.03
C LEU A 218 18.42 22.87 16.88
N PHE A 219 17.64 21.82 17.15
CA PHE A 219 17.19 20.86 16.14
C PHE A 219 16.49 21.54 14.96
N TYR A 220 15.44 22.34 15.23
CA TYR A 220 14.71 23.03 14.17
C TYR A 220 15.57 24.09 13.46
N HIS A 221 16.50 24.73 14.17
CA HIS A 221 17.41 25.67 13.53
C HIS A 221 18.33 24.97 12.52
N ILE A 222 18.96 23.85 12.87
CA ILE A 222 19.82 23.11 11.95
C ILE A 222 18.99 22.61 10.74
N CYS A 223 17.77 22.11 10.97
CA CYS A 223 16.86 21.73 9.88
C CYS A 223 16.53 22.91 8.96
N SER A 224 16.33 24.12 9.49
CA SER A 224 16.04 25.32 8.68
C SER A 224 17.22 25.73 7.78
N LEU A 225 18.44 25.36 8.13
CA LEU A 225 19.65 25.61 7.34
C LEU A 225 19.90 24.53 6.27
N PHE A 226 19.08 23.48 6.24
CA PHE A 226 19.26 22.33 5.35
C PHE A 226 18.65 22.60 3.96
N ASN A 227 19.47 23.09 3.01
CA ASN A 227 19.09 23.34 1.61
C ASN A 227 20.13 22.76 0.62
N ASP A 228 19.77 22.64 -0.67
CA ASP A 228 20.61 21.98 -1.68
C ASP A 228 22.00 22.61 -1.82
N GLU A 229 22.07 23.95 -1.78
CA GLU A 229 23.32 24.70 -1.92
C GLU A 229 24.23 24.46 -0.70
N ALA A 230 23.69 24.59 0.51
CA ALA A 230 24.42 24.38 1.75
C ALA A 230 24.87 22.91 1.90
N MET A 231 24.06 21.96 1.45
CA MET A 231 24.33 20.52 1.58
C MET A 231 25.15 19.95 0.42
N SER A 232 25.53 20.78 -0.54
CA SER A 232 26.49 20.42 -1.60
C SER A 232 27.88 20.13 -1.04
N TYR A 233 28.22 20.70 0.12
CA TYR A 233 29.49 20.45 0.80
C TYR A 233 29.38 19.23 1.74
N PRO A 234 30.01 18.07 1.40
CA PRO A 234 29.75 16.81 2.11
C PRO A 234 30.07 16.82 3.61
N PRO A 235 31.18 17.42 4.10
CA PRO A 235 31.48 17.45 5.54
C PRO A 235 30.43 18.20 6.36
N MET A 236 29.88 19.31 5.85
CA MET A 236 28.79 20.03 6.54
C MET A 236 27.51 19.21 6.54
N LYS A 237 27.18 18.56 5.41
CA LYS A 237 26.05 17.64 5.32
C LYS A 237 26.15 16.53 6.37
N GLN A 238 27.31 15.89 6.49
CA GLN A 238 27.55 14.84 7.48
C GLN A 238 27.40 15.37 8.92
N LEU A 239 28.01 16.53 9.23
CA LEU A 239 27.88 17.16 10.54
C LEU A 239 26.41 17.43 10.89
N PHE A 240 25.66 18.06 10.00
CA PHE A 240 24.28 18.43 10.25
C PHE A 240 23.38 17.20 10.39
N THR A 241 23.53 16.21 9.51
CA THR A 241 22.80 14.94 9.64
C THR A 241 23.09 14.26 10.98
N SER A 242 24.35 14.20 11.42
CA SER A 242 24.71 13.61 12.71
C SER A 242 24.14 14.40 13.90
N CYS A 243 24.22 15.74 13.87
CA CYS A 243 23.64 16.57 14.92
C CYS A 243 22.12 16.45 14.98
N ILE A 244 21.44 16.44 13.82
CA ILE A 244 19.99 16.24 13.73
C ILE A 244 19.61 14.88 14.29
N GLU A 245 20.35 13.82 14.00
CA GLU A 245 20.08 12.48 14.51
C GLU A 245 20.18 12.43 16.05
N ILE A 246 21.26 12.97 16.62
CA ILE A 246 21.47 13.01 18.09
C ILE A 246 20.38 13.83 18.77
N LEU A 247 20.11 15.05 18.27
CA LEU A 247 19.10 15.93 18.83
C LEU A 247 17.70 15.35 18.67
N GLY A 248 17.41 14.79 17.50
CA GLY A 248 16.16 14.16 17.16
C GLY A 248 15.85 13.00 18.08
N GLN A 249 16.81 12.09 18.31
CA GLN A 249 16.60 10.98 19.26
C GLN A 249 16.46 11.45 20.71
N SER A 250 17.21 12.47 21.11
CA SER A 250 17.26 12.89 22.51
C SER A 250 16.07 13.76 22.95
N PHE A 251 15.55 14.59 22.03
CA PHE A 251 14.64 15.69 22.34
C PHE A 251 13.35 15.72 21.53
N ILE A 252 13.24 14.96 20.43
CA ILE A 252 12.10 15.02 19.51
C ILE A 252 11.34 13.68 19.49
N SER A 253 12.07 12.59 19.30
CA SER A 253 11.52 11.23 19.27
C SER A 253 10.83 10.89 20.58
N GLY A 254 9.58 10.45 20.50
CA GLY A 254 8.74 10.15 21.66
C GLY A 254 8.01 11.35 22.27
N GLU A 255 8.25 12.58 21.79
CA GLU A 255 7.61 13.78 22.32
C GLU A 255 6.34 14.13 21.52
N ALA A 256 5.18 13.88 22.11
CA ALA A 256 3.87 14.13 21.50
C ALA A 256 3.73 15.57 20.95
N ASN A 257 4.24 16.54 21.69
CA ASN A 257 4.11 17.97 21.40
C ASN A 257 4.86 18.39 20.14
N GLN A 258 5.86 17.61 19.70
CA GLN A 258 6.65 17.91 18.51
C GLN A 258 6.07 17.32 17.23
N CYS A 259 5.17 16.33 17.33
CA CYS A 259 4.67 15.58 16.16
C CYS A 259 3.94 16.49 15.15
N ASN A 260 3.05 17.38 15.61
CA ASN A 260 2.38 18.35 14.75
C ASN A 260 3.36 19.31 14.07
N ARG A 261 4.40 19.73 14.80
CA ARG A 261 5.40 20.66 14.28
C ARG A 261 6.26 19.98 13.21
N ILE A 262 6.72 18.75 13.45
CA ILE A 262 7.43 17.96 12.43
C ILE A 262 6.57 17.80 11.19
N LEU A 263 5.30 17.42 11.35
CA LEU A 263 4.39 17.25 10.22
C LEU A 263 4.28 18.55 9.41
N THR A 264 4.11 19.69 10.08
CA THR A 264 4.00 21.01 9.42
C THR A 264 5.27 21.35 8.64
N GLU A 265 6.44 21.21 9.26
CA GLU A 265 7.73 21.52 8.63
C GLU A 265 8.02 20.60 7.42
N VAL A 266 7.71 19.32 7.55
CA VAL A 266 7.90 18.33 6.47
C VAL A 266 6.94 18.57 5.31
N LEU A 267 5.69 18.96 5.58
CA LEU A 267 4.73 19.32 4.53
C LEU A 267 5.13 20.62 3.81
N GLN A 268 5.69 21.59 4.52
CA GLN A 268 6.21 22.84 3.93
C GLN A 268 7.50 22.62 3.14
N ASN A 269 8.35 21.69 3.57
CA ASN A 269 9.60 21.36 2.91
C ASN A 269 9.77 19.82 2.83
N PRO A 270 9.23 19.16 1.78
CA PRO A 270 9.36 17.72 1.61
C PRO A 270 10.80 17.18 1.56
N ARG A 271 11.79 18.04 1.29
CA ARG A 271 13.20 17.64 1.15
C ARG A 271 13.83 17.20 2.47
N ILE A 272 13.37 17.76 3.59
CA ILE A 272 13.86 17.39 4.94
C ILE A 272 13.14 16.18 5.52
N ALA A 273 12.17 15.60 4.80
CA ALA A 273 11.40 14.44 5.24
C ALA A 273 12.30 13.24 5.60
N GLY A 274 13.36 13.00 4.82
CA GLY A 274 14.32 11.92 5.09
C GLY A 274 15.08 12.10 6.41
N LEU A 275 15.21 13.33 6.91
CA LEU A 275 15.91 13.66 8.15
C LEU A 275 14.97 13.68 9.36
N MET A 276 13.77 14.25 9.19
CA MET A 276 12.81 14.40 10.28
C MET A 276 11.92 13.16 10.46
N GLY A 277 11.67 12.41 9.38
CA GLY A 277 10.83 11.22 9.37
C GLY A 277 11.22 10.15 10.41
N PRO A 278 12.52 9.84 10.63
CA PRO A 278 12.95 8.93 11.70
C PRO A 278 12.54 9.36 13.11
N HIS A 279 12.34 10.66 13.35
CA HIS A 279 11.98 11.22 14.65
C HIS A 279 10.49 11.56 14.75
N PHE A 280 9.72 11.35 13.68
CA PHE A 280 8.27 11.48 13.68
C PHE A 280 7.65 10.23 14.33
N THR A 281 7.20 10.38 15.57
CA THR A 281 6.68 9.28 16.41
C THR A 281 5.23 9.52 16.82
N PRO A 282 4.26 9.45 15.89
CA PRO A 282 2.86 9.77 16.17
C PRO A 282 2.26 8.88 17.28
N THR A 283 2.70 7.62 17.40
CA THR A 283 2.23 6.68 18.43
C THR A 283 2.51 7.15 19.88
N ALA A 284 3.48 8.05 20.08
CA ALA A 284 3.74 8.63 21.40
C ALA A 284 2.66 9.63 21.84
N ALA A 285 1.91 10.19 20.89
CA ALA A 285 0.85 11.16 21.14
C ALA A 285 -0.35 10.55 21.87
N ASP A 286 -1.12 11.40 22.55
CA ASP A 286 -2.45 11.02 23.04
C ASP A 286 -3.42 10.75 21.86
N PRO A 287 -4.52 10.03 22.08
CA PRO A 287 -5.46 9.69 21.00
C PRO A 287 -5.98 10.88 20.19
N THR A 288 -6.24 12.03 20.82
CA THR A 288 -6.79 13.21 20.12
C THR A 288 -5.74 13.77 19.17
N THR A 289 -4.52 13.94 19.66
CA THR A 289 -3.40 14.44 18.85
C THR A 289 -3.05 13.45 17.73
N PHE A 290 -3.06 12.15 18.01
CA PHE A 290 -2.81 11.11 17.01
C PHE A 290 -3.80 11.21 15.83
N LEU A 291 -5.09 11.33 16.12
CA LEU A 291 -6.14 11.43 15.11
C LEU A 291 -6.04 12.72 14.30
N ASN A 292 -5.72 13.84 14.93
CA ASN A 292 -5.51 15.11 14.23
C ASN A 292 -4.35 15.05 13.22
N ILE A 293 -3.23 14.44 13.64
CA ILE A 293 -2.07 14.25 12.78
C ILE A 293 -2.41 13.28 11.64
N TYR A 294 -3.09 12.17 11.94
CA TYR A 294 -3.52 11.20 10.92
C TYR A 294 -4.45 11.83 9.90
N GLY A 295 -5.46 12.57 10.36
CA GLY A 295 -6.40 13.29 9.52
C GLY A 295 -5.72 14.32 8.62
N THR A 296 -4.74 15.06 9.14
CA THR A 296 -3.94 16.01 8.34
C THR A 296 -3.19 15.28 7.21
N VAL A 297 -2.62 14.10 7.47
CA VAL A 297 -1.93 13.31 6.44
C VAL A 297 -2.92 12.81 5.38
N VAL A 298 -4.10 12.35 5.79
CA VAL A 298 -5.19 11.93 4.87
C VAL A 298 -5.69 13.08 4.01
N ASP A 299 -5.89 14.28 4.57
CA ASP A 299 -6.38 15.43 3.81
C ASP A 299 -5.37 15.96 2.79
N MET A 300 -4.08 15.64 2.96
CA MET A 300 -3.00 16.02 2.04
C MET A 300 -2.79 15.02 0.88
N GLU A 301 -3.57 13.94 0.81
CA GLU A 301 -3.44 12.86 -0.19
C GLU A 301 -3.33 13.35 -1.64
N ASN A 302 -4.11 14.37 -2.01
CA ASN A 302 -4.13 14.93 -3.36
C ASN A 302 -3.14 16.09 -3.60
N SER A 303 -2.46 16.58 -2.54
CA SER A 303 -1.65 17.81 -2.59
C SER A 303 -0.17 17.57 -2.31
N ALA A 304 0.18 16.50 -1.61
CA ALA A 304 1.56 16.17 -1.25
C ALA A 304 2.12 15.03 -2.11
N PRO A 305 3.45 14.92 -2.28
CA PRO A 305 4.07 13.80 -2.98
C PRO A 305 3.74 12.45 -2.32
N THR A 306 3.39 11.45 -3.13
CA THR A 306 3.00 10.12 -2.65
C THR A 306 4.07 9.44 -1.79
N ASP A 307 5.35 9.52 -2.19
CA ASP A 307 6.47 8.96 -1.42
C ASP A 307 6.58 9.57 -0.02
N LEU A 308 6.31 10.87 0.10
CA LEU A 308 6.32 11.56 1.39
C LEU A 308 5.20 11.04 2.28
N LEU A 309 3.97 10.97 1.75
CA LEU A 309 2.82 10.47 2.49
C LEU A 309 3.02 9.03 2.94
N PHE A 310 3.63 8.19 2.10
CA PHE A 310 3.99 6.82 2.45
C PHE A 310 4.96 6.78 3.63
N VAL A 311 6.04 7.58 3.59
CA VAL A 311 7.01 7.67 4.69
C VAL A 311 6.34 8.14 5.99
N LEU A 312 5.39 9.07 5.93
CA LEU A 312 4.66 9.55 7.11
C LEU A 312 3.67 8.50 7.64
N LEU A 313 2.84 7.91 6.77
CA LEU A 313 1.82 6.94 7.13
C LEU A 313 2.43 5.67 7.75
N THR A 314 3.59 5.24 7.26
CA THR A 314 4.31 4.07 7.81
C THR A 314 4.85 4.29 9.23
N LYS A 315 4.86 5.53 9.74
CA LYS A 315 5.20 5.82 11.16
C LYS A 315 4.03 5.64 12.11
N PHE A 316 2.81 5.48 11.62
CA PHE A 316 1.64 5.23 12.45
C PHE A 316 1.54 3.74 12.77
N ASP A 317 2.18 3.33 13.88
CA ASP A 317 1.98 1.99 14.41
C ASP A 317 0.64 1.92 15.16
N ILE A 318 -0.40 1.52 14.42
CA ILE A 318 -1.77 1.40 14.93
C ILE A 318 -1.86 0.36 16.05
N GLN A 319 -1.15 -0.77 15.92
CA GLN A 319 -1.19 -1.85 16.91
C GLN A 319 -0.56 -1.39 18.24
N LEU A 320 0.59 -0.74 18.17
CA LEU A 320 1.26 -0.19 19.35
C LEU A 320 0.41 0.92 19.98
N TRP A 321 -0.23 1.78 19.18
CA TRP A 321 -1.12 2.83 19.67
C TRP A 321 -2.35 2.26 20.40
N LEU A 322 -3.02 1.28 19.80
CA LEU A 322 -4.19 0.63 20.39
C LEU A 322 -3.86 -0.04 21.74
N THR A 323 -2.73 -0.74 21.81
CA THR A 323 -2.31 -1.47 23.01
C THR A 323 -1.79 -0.58 24.14
N THR A 324 -1.02 0.46 23.81
CA THR A 324 -0.37 1.33 24.81
C THR A 324 -1.23 2.51 25.25
N LYS A 325 -1.93 3.17 24.32
CA LYS A 325 -2.77 4.34 24.61
C LYS A 325 -4.20 3.98 24.95
N ARG A 326 -4.66 2.78 24.56
CA ARG A 326 -6.01 2.27 24.80
C ARG A 326 -7.09 3.32 24.49
N PRO A 327 -7.15 3.80 23.24
CA PRO A 327 -8.13 4.80 22.83
C PRO A 327 -9.56 4.29 23.03
N LYS A 328 -10.48 5.22 23.28
CA LYS A 328 -11.91 4.95 23.45
C LYS A 328 -12.52 4.51 22.12
N LEU A 329 -13.69 3.85 22.18
CA LEU A 329 -14.42 3.41 20.99
C LEU A 329 -14.66 4.54 19.99
N VAL A 330 -15.09 5.72 20.45
CA VAL A 330 -15.32 6.89 19.58
C VAL A 330 -14.06 7.32 18.83
N GLU A 331 -12.89 7.25 19.46
CA GLU A 331 -11.61 7.61 18.85
C GLU A 331 -11.19 6.56 17.79
N ARG A 332 -11.46 5.28 18.06
CA ARG A 332 -11.26 4.20 17.08
C ARG A 332 -12.20 4.35 15.88
N SER A 333 -13.47 4.68 16.12
CA SER A 333 -14.47 4.99 15.09
C SER A 333 -14.04 6.16 14.19
N GLN A 334 -13.51 7.24 14.78
CA GLN A 334 -12.94 8.36 14.02
C GLN A 334 -11.78 7.93 13.13
N LEU A 335 -10.90 7.03 13.60
CA LEU A 335 -9.82 6.50 12.77
C LEU A 335 -10.37 5.63 11.61
N ILE A 336 -11.40 4.81 11.87
CA ILE A 336 -12.08 4.01 10.84
C ILE A 336 -12.68 4.93 9.76
N GLU A 337 -13.29 6.05 10.15
CA GLU A 337 -13.84 7.04 9.23
C GLU A 337 -12.73 7.68 8.36
N LEU A 338 -11.62 8.09 8.96
CA LEU A 338 -10.47 8.66 8.24
C LEU A 338 -9.87 7.66 7.25
N ILE A 339 -9.67 6.41 7.66
CA ILE A 339 -9.16 5.34 6.79
C ILE A 339 -10.15 5.02 5.67
N GLY A 340 -11.46 4.92 5.99
CA GLY A 340 -12.51 4.70 5.01
C GLY A 340 -12.56 5.79 3.95
N LYS A 341 -12.47 7.06 4.36
CA LYS A 341 -12.38 8.22 3.46
C LYS A 341 -11.16 8.12 2.53
N ALA A 342 -9.98 7.83 3.08
CA ALA A 342 -8.75 7.68 2.27
C ALA A 342 -8.87 6.54 1.25
N LEU A 343 -9.34 5.36 1.69
CA LEU A 343 -9.57 4.22 0.80
C LEU A 343 -10.59 4.52 -0.30
N ALA A 344 -11.63 5.31 0.01
CA ALA A 344 -12.64 5.74 -0.96
C ALA A 344 -12.10 6.79 -1.95
N ASN A 345 -11.25 7.71 -1.50
CA ASN A 345 -10.62 8.71 -2.36
C ASN A 345 -9.73 8.08 -3.43
N ALA A 346 -9.01 7.00 -3.09
CA ALA A 346 -8.19 6.25 -4.01
C ALA A 346 -9.00 5.58 -5.16
N GLY A 347 -10.30 5.35 -4.95
CA GLY A 347 -11.22 4.82 -5.94
C GLY A 347 -11.17 3.29 -6.11
N GLN A 348 -12.00 2.79 -7.02
CA GLN A 348 -12.15 1.36 -7.30
C GLN A 348 -10.93 0.73 -8.01
N SER A 349 -10.18 1.53 -8.77
CA SER A 349 -8.97 1.11 -9.48
C SER A 349 -7.91 2.19 -9.30
N PRO A 350 -7.21 2.19 -8.14
CA PRO A 350 -6.25 3.22 -7.83
C PRO A 350 -5.07 3.21 -8.82
N PRO A 351 -4.53 4.40 -9.16
CA PRO A 351 -3.31 4.50 -9.98
C PRO A 351 -2.13 3.77 -9.33
N GLU A 352 -1.18 3.31 -10.15
CA GLU A 352 -0.01 2.53 -9.70
C GLU A 352 0.79 3.25 -8.59
N GLU A 353 0.94 4.57 -8.71
CA GLU A 353 1.64 5.41 -7.72
C GLU A 353 0.94 5.41 -6.35
N HIS A 354 -0.38 5.25 -6.29
CA HIS A 354 -1.18 5.28 -5.05
C HIS A 354 -1.32 3.91 -4.37
N LEU A 355 -0.89 2.83 -5.04
CA LEU A 355 -1.05 1.46 -4.52
C LEU A 355 -0.36 1.26 -3.15
N MET A 356 0.82 1.87 -2.97
CA MET A 356 1.56 1.77 -1.71
C MET A 356 0.83 2.46 -0.54
N LEU A 357 0.15 3.58 -0.80
CA LEU A 357 -0.65 4.27 0.22
C LEU A 357 -1.87 3.42 0.58
N GLN A 358 -2.53 2.89 -0.45
CA GLN A 358 -3.68 2.02 -0.27
C GLN A 358 -3.34 0.79 0.57
N GLU A 359 -2.20 0.14 0.33
CA GLU A 359 -1.74 -1.00 1.12
C GLU A 359 -1.58 -0.64 2.61
N VAL A 360 -1.03 0.53 2.92
CA VAL A 360 -0.88 1.01 4.30
C VAL A 360 -2.24 1.23 4.94
N PHE A 361 -3.18 1.91 4.27
CA PHE A 361 -4.54 2.12 4.77
C PHE A 361 -5.29 0.80 5.01
N ARG A 362 -5.19 -0.15 4.07
CA ARG A 362 -5.78 -1.48 4.19
C ARG A 362 -5.22 -2.25 5.38
N ARG A 363 -3.92 -2.16 5.63
CA ARG A 363 -3.27 -2.76 6.80
C ARG A 363 -3.73 -2.12 8.11
N HIS A 364 -3.89 -0.80 8.14
CA HIS A 364 -4.41 -0.08 9.30
C HIS A 364 -5.86 -0.49 9.59
N LEU A 365 -6.71 -0.57 8.56
CA LEU A 365 -8.09 -1.05 8.68
C LEU A 365 -8.14 -2.49 9.20
N SER A 366 -7.30 -3.38 8.66
CA SER A 366 -7.22 -4.79 9.10
C SER A 366 -6.79 -4.91 10.56
N THR A 367 -5.85 -4.06 10.99
CA THR A 367 -5.40 -4.02 12.39
C THR A 367 -6.54 -3.60 13.31
N LEU A 368 -7.31 -2.56 12.94
CA LEU A 368 -8.49 -2.13 13.70
C LEU A 368 -9.61 -3.16 13.69
N PHE A 369 -9.82 -3.84 12.56
CA PHE A 369 -10.83 -4.89 12.43
C PHE A 369 -10.55 -6.03 13.41
N LEU A 370 -9.30 -6.46 13.55
CA LEU A 370 -8.92 -7.59 14.40
C LEU A 370 -8.72 -7.21 15.87
N TYR A 371 -8.50 -5.93 16.19
CA TYR A 371 -8.26 -5.48 17.55
C TYR A 371 -9.55 -5.48 18.38
N ASP A 372 -9.57 -6.24 19.48
CA ASP A 372 -10.76 -6.50 20.30
C ASP A 372 -11.98 -6.97 19.45
N PHE A 373 -11.74 -7.74 18.38
CA PHE A 373 -12.82 -8.27 17.54
C PHE A 373 -13.85 -9.04 18.39
N PRO A 374 -15.18 -8.81 18.24
CA PRO A 374 -15.86 -8.14 17.12
C PRO A 374 -16.29 -6.67 17.35
N GLU A 375 -15.68 -5.92 18.27
CA GLU A 375 -16.17 -4.60 18.72
C GLU A 375 -16.51 -3.61 17.58
N HIS A 376 -15.65 -3.48 16.56
CA HIS A 376 -15.86 -2.58 15.41
C HIS A 376 -16.29 -3.31 14.12
N TYR A 377 -16.61 -4.60 14.20
CA TYR A 377 -16.98 -5.42 13.04
C TYR A 377 -18.16 -4.81 12.25
N GLY A 378 -19.25 -4.46 12.95
CA GLY A 378 -20.43 -3.89 12.32
C GLY A 378 -20.18 -2.51 11.70
N GLU A 379 -19.37 -1.67 12.35
CA GLU A 379 -19.01 -0.34 11.84
C GLU A 379 -18.19 -0.43 10.55
N ILE A 380 -17.14 -1.26 10.55
CA ILE A 380 -16.29 -1.46 9.38
C ILE A 380 -17.09 -2.09 8.24
N LEU A 381 -17.97 -3.05 8.52
CA LEU A 381 -18.83 -3.64 7.50
C LEU A 381 -19.77 -2.60 6.88
N ASN A 382 -20.38 -1.73 7.69
CA ASN A 382 -21.23 -0.64 7.17
C ASN A 382 -20.43 0.35 6.31
N MET A 383 -19.20 0.70 6.72
CA MET A 383 -18.31 1.57 5.94
C MET A 383 -17.98 0.95 4.57
N VAL A 384 -17.64 -0.34 4.54
CA VAL A 384 -17.32 -1.05 3.29
C VAL A 384 -18.56 -1.21 2.40
N LEU A 385 -19.74 -1.43 2.97
CA LEU A 385 -21.01 -1.42 2.23
C LEU A 385 -21.31 -0.04 1.64
N LEU A 386 -21.14 1.03 2.41
CA LEU A 386 -21.38 2.41 1.97
C LEU A 386 -20.49 2.79 0.78
N TYR A 387 -19.19 2.54 0.88
CA TYR A 387 -18.29 2.89 -0.23
C TYR A 387 -18.29 1.85 -1.37
N GLY A 388 -18.81 0.64 -1.11
CA GLY A 388 -19.18 -0.33 -2.14
C GLY A 388 -20.37 0.16 -2.97
N GLU A 389 -21.37 0.77 -2.33
CA GLU A 389 -22.53 1.40 -3.00
C GLU A 389 -22.07 2.52 -3.95
N THR A 390 -21.10 3.35 -3.56
CA THR A 390 -20.55 4.43 -4.39
C THR A 390 -19.50 3.95 -5.39
N GLN A 391 -19.17 2.65 -5.42
CA GLN A 391 -18.11 2.07 -6.27
C GLN A 391 -16.76 2.80 -6.09
N SER A 392 -16.43 3.20 -4.87
CA SER A 392 -15.21 3.96 -4.57
C SER A 392 -14.14 3.14 -3.87
N LEU A 393 -14.40 1.87 -3.53
CA LEU A 393 -13.40 0.96 -2.92
C LEU A 393 -12.79 0.00 -3.91
N SER A 394 -11.49 -0.28 -3.77
CA SER A 394 -10.88 -1.44 -4.43
C SER A 394 -11.53 -2.75 -3.95
N VAL A 395 -11.56 -3.74 -4.85
CA VAL A 395 -11.96 -5.11 -4.54
C VAL A 395 -11.08 -5.74 -3.45
N ASP A 396 -9.83 -5.30 -3.31
CA ASP A 396 -8.91 -5.85 -2.31
C ASP A 396 -9.36 -5.55 -0.88
N VAL A 397 -10.04 -4.41 -0.65
CA VAL A 397 -10.61 -4.07 0.66
C VAL A 397 -11.67 -5.10 1.06
N TRP A 398 -12.51 -5.53 0.11
CA TRP A 398 -13.49 -6.61 0.36
C TRP A 398 -12.80 -7.93 0.69
N TYR A 399 -11.73 -8.28 -0.03
CA TYR A 399 -10.96 -9.48 0.28
C TYR A 399 -10.29 -9.41 1.65
N ASP A 400 -9.78 -8.25 2.08
CA ASP A 400 -9.22 -8.10 3.42
C ASP A 400 -10.26 -8.36 4.50
N ILE A 401 -11.48 -7.83 4.37
CA ILE A 401 -12.56 -8.09 5.33
C ILE A 401 -12.89 -9.58 5.39
N VAL A 402 -13.08 -10.22 4.23
CA VAL A 402 -13.39 -11.65 4.14
C VAL A 402 -12.24 -12.51 4.72
N ASN A 403 -11.00 -12.16 4.42
CA ASN A 403 -9.81 -12.87 4.88
C ASN A 403 -9.56 -12.70 6.37
N ASN A 404 -9.71 -11.48 6.90
CA ASN A 404 -9.59 -11.22 8.33
C ASN A 404 -10.70 -11.91 9.12
N LEU A 405 -11.93 -11.93 8.59
CA LEU A 405 -13.04 -12.64 9.21
C LEU A 405 -12.79 -14.16 9.27
N ALA A 406 -12.35 -14.75 8.16
CA ALA A 406 -12.18 -16.19 8.03
C ALA A 406 -10.84 -16.74 8.54
N GLY A 407 -9.85 -15.86 8.81
CA GLY A 407 -8.46 -16.27 9.02
C GLY A 407 -7.87 -16.97 7.78
N ALA A 408 -8.32 -16.60 6.58
CA ALA A 408 -8.07 -17.31 5.32
C ALA A 408 -7.35 -16.42 4.29
N ARG A 409 -7.07 -16.98 3.09
CA ARG A 409 -6.44 -16.25 1.97
C ARG A 409 -7.23 -16.42 0.67
N PHE A 410 -8.49 -15.99 0.69
CA PHE A 410 -9.31 -15.81 -0.48
C PHE A 410 -8.69 -14.82 -1.47
N LYS A 411 -8.76 -15.17 -2.76
CA LYS A 411 -8.22 -14.41 -3.89
C LYS A 411 -9.13 -14.55 -5.10
N MET A 412 -9.01 -13.59 -6.03
CA MET A 412 -9.71 -13.62 -7.31
C MET A 412 -9.44 -14.92 -8.08
N GLY A 413 -10.49 -15.52 -8.62
CA GLY A 413 -10.40 -16.70 -9.49
C GLY A 413 -10.19 -18.03 -8.76
N MET A 414 -10.35 -18.08 -7.44
CA MET A 414 -10.38 -19.35 -6.70
C MET A 414 -11.51 -20.26 -7.17
N SER A 415 -11.26 -21.57 -7.20
CA SER A 415 -12.30 -22.54 -7.53
C SER A 415 -13.31 -22.66 -6.40
N MET A 416 -14.56 -22.99 -6.74
CA MET A 416 -15.63 -23.17 -5.75
C MET A 416 -15.25 -24.20 -4.68
N GLY A 417 -14.55 -25.28 -5.04
CA GLY A 417 -14.09 -26.29 -4.06
C GLY A 417 -13.12 -25.72 -3.01
N GLN A 418 -12.18 -24.87 -3.42
CA GLN A 418 -11.28 -24.20 -2.47
C GLN A 418 -12.02 -23.21 -1.58
N VAL A 419 -12.99 -22.50 -2.13
CA VAL A 419 -13.80 -21.54 -1.35
C VAL A 419 -14.65 -22.28 -0.31
N LYS A 420 -15.26 -23.40 -0.67
CA LYS A 420 -16.05 -24.25 0.24
C LYS A 420 -15.24 -24.73 1.44
N GLU A 421 -14.04 -25.25 1.21
CA GLU A 421 -13.17 -25.78 2.28
C GLU A 421 -12.89 -24.71 3.35
N GLU A 422 -12.50 -23.51 2.93
CA GLU A 422 -12.20 -22.41 3.84
C GLU A 422 -13.46 -21.90 4.57
N ILE A 423 -14.61 -21.87 3.89
CA ILE A 423 -15.90 -21.51 4.50
C ILE A 423 -16.33 -22.54 5.55
N HIS A 424 -16.21 -23.84 5.26
CA HIS A 424 -16.54 -24.92 6.19
C HIS A 424 -15.62 -24.90 7.41
N ARG A 425 -14.31 -24.66 7.20
CA ARG A 425 -13.36 -24.46 8.30
C ARG A 425 -13.78 -23.29 9.19
N TYR A 426 -14.02 -22.12 8.59
CA TYR A 426 -14.49 -20.95 9.35
C TYR A 426 -15.77 -21.24 10.13
N ALA A 427 -16.79 -21.83 9.49
CA ALA A 427 -18.07 -22.10 10.13
C ALA A 427 -17.96 -22.99 11.38
N THR A 428 -17.00 -23.92 11.40
CA THR A 428 -16.79 -24.84 12.53
C THR A 428 -15.86 -24.30 13.61
N GLU A 429 -14.88 -23.47 13.24
CA GLU A 429 -13.85 -22.97 14.16
C GLU A 429 -14.20 -21.62 14.78
N GLN A 430 -14.96 -20.76 14.10
CA GLN A 430 -15.20 -19.39 14.57
C GLN A 430 -16.07 -19.38 15.85
N LYS A 431 -15.65 -18.59 16.83
CA LYS A 431 -16.33 -18.41 18.13
C LYS A 431 -16.45 -16.96 18.57
N ALA A 432 -15.94 -16.04 17.76
CA ALA A 432 -15.89 -14.63 18.08
C ALA A 432 -17.23 -13.93 17.85
N LEU A 433 -17.91 -14.20 16.73
CA LEU A 433 -19.29 -13.72 16.52
C LEU A 433 -20.32 -14.64 17.21
N SER A 434 -21.22 -14.06 17.98
CA SER A 434 -22.37 -14.73 18.56
C SER A 434 -23.45 -15.06 17.52
N LEU A 435 -24.40 -15.93 17.89
CA LEU A 435 -25.56 -16.24 17.05
C LEU A 435 -26.35 -15.00 16.65
N GLN A 436 -26.50 -14.05 17.58
CA GLN A 436 -27.27 -12.82 17.33
C GLN A 436 -26.52 -11.91 16.34
N GLU A 437 -25.21 -11.74 16.49
CA GLU A 437 -24.40 -10.94 15.56
C GLU A 437 -24.39 -11.53 14.14
N LEU A 438 -24.35 -12.86 14.00
CA LEU A 438 -24.47 -13.52 12.69
C LEU A 438 -25.86 -13.29 12.06
N ARG A 439 -26.94 -13.37 12.85
CA ARG A 439 -28.30 -13.05 12.38
C ARG A 439 -28.43 -11.60 11.96
N ASP A 440 -27.94 -10.67 12.78
CA ASP A 440 -27.98 -9.24 12.51
C ASP A 440 -27.14 -8.89 11.28
N THR A 441 -26.00 -9.55 11.07
CA THR A 441 -25.21 -9.44 9.83
C THR A 441 -26.01 -9.90 8.61
N ALA A 442 -26.64 -11.08 8.68
CA ALA A 442 -27.41 -11.61 7.55
C ALA A 442 -28.59 -10.67 7.20
N ILE A 443 -29.26 -10.12 8.21
CA ILE A 443 -30.34 -9.14 8.07
C ILE A 443 -29.81 -7.82 7.49
N LEU A 444 -28.67 -7.32 7.97
CA LEU A 444 -28.03 -6.09 7.48
C LEU A 444 -27.72 -6.21 5.99
N LEU A 445 -27.03 -7.27 5.58
CA LEU A 445 -26.66 -7.52 4.18
C LEU A 445 -27.90 -7.67 3.29
N GLY A 446 -28.88 -8.47 3.72
CA GLY A 446 -30.14 -8.64 2.98
C GLY A 446 -30.90 -7.32 2.80
N LYS A 447 -31.03 -6.51 3.86
CA LYS A 447 -31.69 -5.20 3.80
C LYS A 447 -30.93 -4.20 2.93
N HIS A 448 -29.60 -4.10 3.08
CA HIS A 448 -28.76 -3.21 2.29
C HIS A 448 -28.93 -3.50 0.79
N PHE A 449 -28.74 -4.76 0.38
CA PHE A 449 -28.85 -5.13 -1.03
C PHE A 449 -30.29 -5.08 -1.56
N THR A 450 -31.31 -5.31 -0.72
CA THR A 450 -32.71 -5.08 -1.13
C THR A 450 -32.95 -3.60 -1.43
N LYS A 451 -32.51 -2.69 -0.55
CA LYS A 451 -32.62 -1.25 -0.76
C LYS A 451 -31.92 -0.83 -2.05
N GLU A 452 -30.69 -1.28 -2.25
CA GLU A 452 -29.94 -1.05 -3.49
C GLU A 452 -30.67 -1.56 -4.73
N ARG A 453 -31.29 -2.74 -4.60
CA ARG A 453 -32.07 -3.35 -5.67
C ARG A 453 -33.28 -2.51 -6.06
N LEU A 454 -33.97 -1.92 -5.09
CA LEU A 454 -35.14 -1.08 -5.33
C LEU A 454 -34.78 0.32 -5.86
N LEU A 455 -33.60 0.82 -5.52
CA LEU A 455 -33.12 2.14 -5.96
C LEU A 455 -32.44 2.11 -7.34
N TYR A 456 -31.65 1.09 -7.62
CA TYR A 456 -30.77 1.02 -8.80
C TYR A 456 -30.98 -0.24 -9.67
N GLY A 457 -31.71 -1.24 -9.18
CA GLY A 457 -31.71 -2.60 -9.72
C GLY A 457 -32.70 -2.88 -10.86
N LEU A 458 -32.79 -2.02 -11.89
CA LEU A 458 -33.63 -2.26 -13.07
C LEU A 458 -33.28 -3.59 -13.77
N TYR A 459 -31.99 -3.91 -13.83
CA TYR A 459 -31.45 -5.09 -14.52
C TYR A 459 -30.70 -6.05 -13.62
N GLY A 460 -30.57 -5.75 -12.33
CA GLY A 460 -29.58 -6.45 -11.53
C GLY A 460 -28.99 -5.60 -10.44
N LEU A 461 -28.43 -6.27 -9.44
CA LEU A 461 -27.30 -5.71 -8.70
C LEU A 461 -25.98 -5.93 -9.49
N TYR A 462 -25.91 -6.98 -10.33
CA TYR A 462 -24.69 -7.37 -11.05
C TYR A 462 -24.04 -6.27 -11.91
N PRO A 463 -24.77 -5.44 -12.66
CA PRO A 463 -24.13 -4.35 -13.41
C PRO A 463 -23.36 -3.39 -12.51
N LYS A 464 -23.85 -3.15 -11.28
CA LYS A 464 -23.24 -2.25 -10.29
C LYS A 464 -22.13 -2.95 -9.49
N TYR A 465 -22.32 -4.22 -9.14
CA TYR A 465 -21.42 -4.94 -8.22
C TYR A 465 -20.48 -5.94 -8.90
N ARG A 466 -20.35 -5.90 -10.24
CA ARG A 466 -19.63 -6.91 -11.04
C ARG A 466 -18.26 -7.29 -10.49
N LEU A 467 -17.46 -6.31 -10.08
CA LEU A 467 -16.10 -6.51 -9.55
C LEU A 467 -16.08 -7.10 -8.14
N TYR A 468 -17.17 -6.96 -7.38
CA TYR A 468 -17.28 -7.40 -5.99
C TYR A 468 -18.01 -8.75 -5.83
N ILE A 469 -18.50 -9.36 -6.92
CA ILE A 469 -19.35 -10.58 -6.82
C ILE A 469 -18.64 -11.74 -6.11
N GLU A 470 -17.35 -11.98 -6.38
CA GLU A 470 -16.60 -13.06 -5.74
C GLU A 470 -16.45 -12.88 -4.23
N PRO A 471 -15.90 -11.75 -3.73
CA PRO A 471 -15.78 -11.55 -2.29
C PRO A 471 -17.15 -11.41 -1.61
N LEU A 472 -18.16 -10.83 -2.27
CA LEU A 472 -19.51 -10.76 -1.71
C LEU A 472 -20.14 -12.16 -1.59
N ALA A 473 -20.09 -12.99 -2.62
CA ALA A 473 -20.60 -14.36 -2.54
C ALA A 473 -19.89 -15.15 -1.43
N THR A 474 -18.57 -14.96 -1.31
CA THR A 474 -17.77 -15.58 -0.23
C THR A 474 -18.22 -15.09 1.14
N LEU A 475 -18.44 -13.78 1.33
CA LEU A 475 -18.95 -13.21 2.58
C LEU A 475 -20.33 -13.79 2.93
N LEU A 476 -21.27 -13.84 1.98
CA LEU A 476 -22.59 -14.44 2.22
C LEU A 476 -22.47 -15.91 2.60
N GLY A 477 -21.55 -16.65 1.95
CA GLY A 477 -21.23 -18.04 2.29
C GLY A 477 -20.69 -18.19 3.70
N LEU A 478 -19.69 -17.38 4.09
CA LEU A 478 -19.12 -17.38 5.46
C LEU A 478 -20.21 -17.14 6.51
N ILE A 479 -21.05 -16.12 6.32
CA ILE A 479 -22.13 -15.80 7.26
C ILE A 479 -23.20 -16.90 7.29
N GLY A 480 -23.60 -17.41 6.11
CA GLY A 480 -24.60 -18.48 6.01
C GLY A 480 -24.16 -19.77 6.71
N HIS A 481 -22.94 -20.24 6.44
CA HIS A 481 -22.42 -21.48 7.03
C HIS A 481 -22.16 -21.32 8.53
N ALA A 482 -21.56 -20.20 8.96
CA ALA A 482 -21.36 -19.93 10.39
C ALA A 482 -22.68 -19.82 11.14
N LEU A 483 -23.72 -19.21 10.53
CA LEU A 483 -25.05 -19.15 11.12
C LEU A 483 -25.63 -20.55 11.35
N ILE A 484 -25.46 -21.47 10.39
CA ILE A 484 -25.91 -22.86 10.50
C ILE A 484 -25.22 -23.55 11.68
N VAL A 485 -23.88 -23.60 11.69
CA VAL A 485 -23.12 -24.28 12.74
C VAL A 485 -23.38 -23.67 14.12
N THR A 486 -23.37 -22.33 14.21
CA THR A 486 -23.57 -21.63 15.49
C THR A 486 -25.00 -21.84 16.02
N THR A 487 -26.00 -21.95 15.14
CA THR A 487 -27.37 -22.31 15.54
C THR A 487 -27.40 -23.71 16.13
N LEU A 488 -26.73 -24.68 15.49
CA LEU A 488 -26.66 -26.06 15.98
C LEU A 488 -25.93 -26.18 17.32
N GLN A 489 -24.82 -25.45 17.49
CA GLN A 489 -24.04 -25.47 18.73
C GLN A 489 -24.78 -24.84 19.92
N ASN A 490 -25.62 -23.83 19.67
CA ASN A 490 -26.42 -23.18 20.72
C ASN A 490 -27.74 -23.90 21.01
N ASP A 491 -28.15 -24.85 20.17
CA ASP A 491 -29.39 -25.58 20.34
C ASP A 491 -29.24 -26.78 21.29
N ARG A 492 -30.24 -26.97 22.17
CA ARG A 492 -30.27 -28.04 23.17
C ARG A 492 -31.34 -29.09 22.86
N GLY A 493 -31.39 -29.58 21.62
CA GLY A 493 -32.23 -30.71 21.22
C GLY A 493 -33.57 -30.33 20.58
N THR A 494 -33.66 -29.17 19.93
CA THR A 494 -34.76 -28.82 19.04
C THR A 494 -34.75 -29.74 17.83
N LEU A 495 -35.95 -30.10 17.35
CA LEU A 495 -36.11 -30.90 16.14
C LEU A 495 -35.48 -30.18 14.94
N SER A 496 -34.77 -30.92 14.10
CA SER A 496 -34.07 -30.39 12.92
C SER A 496 -34.99 -29.61 11.98
N GLU A 497 -36.28 -29.98 11.91
CA GLU A 497 -37.29 -29.25 11.13
C GLU A 497 -37.49 -27.81 11.63
N LYS A 498 -37.64 -27.62 12.94
CA LYS A 498 -37.80 -26.30 13.57
C LYS A 498 -36.54 -25.45 13.44
N LEU A 499 -35.37 -26.08 13.44
CA LEU A 499 -34.10 -25.38 13.18
C LEU A 499 -34.05 -24.85 11.75
N CYS A 500 -34.50 -25.65 10.77
CA CYS A 500 -34.61 -25.19 9.38
C CYS A 500 -35.62 -24.03 9.24
N GLU A 501 -36.75 -24.08 9.95
CA GLU A 501 -37.72 -22.97 9.99
C GLU A 501 -37.12 -21.66 10.53
N GLN A 502 -36.22 -21.75 11.52
CA GLN A 502 -35.54 -20.59 12.08
C GLN A 502 -34.43 -20.07 11.17
N LEU A 503 -33.67 -20.97 10.52
CA LEU A 503 -32.55 -20.60 9.64
C LEU A 503 -33.05 -20.01 8.32
N TRP A 504 -34.13 -20.56 7.76
CA TRP A 504 -34.57 -20.27 6.41
C TRP A 504 -34.80 -18.77 6.12
N PRO A 505 -35.53 -17.98 6.93
CA PRO A 505 -35.76 -16.57 6.65
C PRO A 505 -34.47 -15.75 6.50
N HIS A 506 -33.45 -16.07 7.31
CA HIS A 506 -32.16 -15.39 7.27
C HIS A 506 -31.37 -15.76 6.01
N LEU A 507 -31.33 -17.05 5.69
CA LEU A 507 -30.61 -17.54 4.50
C LEU A 507 -31.29 -17.10 3.21
N SER A 508 -32.62 -17.24 3.11
CA SER A 508 -33.36 -16.76 1.94
C SER A 508 -33.22 -15.25 1.79
N GLY A 509 -33.33 -14.49 2.88
CA GLY A 509 -33.19 -13.03 2.88
C GLY A 509 -31.81 -12.56 2.41
N LEU A 510 -30.75 -13.32 2.70
CA LEU A 510 -29.38 -13.03 2.31
C LEU A 510 -29.18 -13.05 0.78
N TYR A 511 -29.76 -14.05 0.11
CA TYR A 511 -29.57 -14.28 -1.33
C TYR A 511 -30.68 -13.70 -2.22
N THR A 512 -31.87 -13.45 -1.67
CA THR A 512 -33.04 -12.94 -2.42
C THR A 512 -32.75 -11.69 -3.26
N PRO A 513 -32.04 -10.65 -2.77
CA PRO A 513 -31.77 -9.44 -3.56
C PRO A 513 -30.96 -9.69 -4.84
N TRP A 514 -30.19 -10.77 -4.84
CA TRP A 514 -29.33 -11.17 -5.94
C TRP A 514 -30.04 -12.13 -6.90
N LEU A 515 -30.82 -13.06 -6.34
CA LEU A 515 -31.37 -14.18 -7.09
C LEU A 515 -32.81 -13.97 -7.57
N ALA A 516 -33.66 -13.37 -6.75
CA ALA A 516 -35.11 -13.39 -6.99
C ALA A 516 -35.56 -12.29 -7.97
N PRO A 517 -36.40 -12.62 -8.98
CA PRO A 517 -37.14 -11.62 -9.74
C PRO A 517 -38.17 -10.91 -8.87
N TYR A 518 -38.34 -9.60 -9.06
CA TYR A 518 -39.34 -8.81 -8.34
C TYR A 518 -40.58 -8.58 -9.20
N LEU A 519 -41.71 -9.13 -8.77
CA LEU A 519 -43.01 -8.88 -9.39
C LEU A 519 -43.49 -7.49 -8.94
N THR A 520 -43.61 -6.53 -9.86
CA THR A 520 -43.88 -5.11 -9.54
C THR A 520 -45.17 -4.91 -8.73
N ARG A 521 -46.17 -5.77 -8.94
CA ARG A 521 -47.45 -5.81 -8.21
C ARG A 521 -47.38 -6.30 -6.76
N ASN A 522 -46.33 -7.04 -6.38
CA ASN A 522 -46.20 -7.67 -5.06
C ASN A 522 -45.17 -6.95 -4.17
N LEU A 523 -44.63 -5.82 -4.63
CA LEU A 523 -43.64 -5.07 -3.89
C LEU A 523 -44.27 -4.36 -2.69
N THR A 524 -43.74 -4.63 -1.50
CA THR A 524 -44.12 -3.94 -0.27
C THR A 524 -43.51 -2.54 -0.19
N GLU A 525 -42.33 -2.37 -0.78
CA GLU A 525 -41.59 -1.10 -0.83
C GLU A 525 -41.53 -0.56 -2.27
N PRO A 526 -41.70 0.76 -2.48
CA PRO A 526 -41.71 1.34 -3.81
C PRO A 526 -40.31 1.34 -4.43
N ILE A 527 -40.21 0.98 -5.72
CA ILE A 527 -39.00 1.18 -6.52
C ILE A 527 -38.82 2.65 -6.87
N ALA A 528 -37.59 3.07 -7.18
CA ALA A 528 -37.29 4.45 -7.54
C ALA A 528 -38.14 4.95 -8.73
N ALA A 529 -38.55 6.22 -8.70
CA ALA A 529 -39.46 6.79 -9.70
C ALA A 529 -38.96 6.69 -11.15
N TRP A 530 -37.64 6.73 -11.35
CA TRP A 530 -37.04 6.55 -12.68
C TRP A 530 -37.15 5.10 -13.18
N ILE A 531 -37.07 4.11 -12.28
CA ILE A 531 -37.31 2.70 -12.60
C ILE A 531 -38.78 2.52 -12.94
N GLN A 532 -39.70 3.08 -12.13
CA GLN A 532 -41.14 3.00 -12.37
C GLN A 532 -41.48 3.41 -13.81
N LYS A 533 -41.03 4.59 -14.25
CA LYS A 533 -41.24 5.11 -15.61
C LYS A 533 -40.71 4.19 -16.72
N LEU A 534 -39.60 3.49 -16.48
CA LEU A 534 -39.01 2.55 -17.45
C LEU A 534 -39.65 1.16 -17.40
N THR A 535 -40.51 0.91 -16.42
CA THR A 535 -41.13 -0.39 -16.13
C THR A 535 -42.65 -0.36 -16.19
N GLU A 536 -43.27 0.74 -16.65
CA GLU A 536 -44.73 0.88 -16.76
C GLU A 536 -45.35 -0.29 -17.55
N ASP A 537 -44.62 -0.87 -18.52
CA ASP A 537 -45.05 -2.05 -19.29
C ASP A 537 -44.49 -3.40 -18.77
N ARG A 538 -43.64 -3.40 -17.73
CA ARG A 538 -42.96 -4.59 -17.20
C ARG A 538 -43.63 -5.09 -15.92
N SER A 539 -44.19 -6.30 -15.98
CA SER A 539 -44.74 -6.98 -14.79
C SER A 539 -43.66 -7.50 -13.83
N VAL A 540 -42.40 -7.57 -14.28
CA VAL A 540 -41.28 -8.16 -13.53
C VAL A 540 -39.99 -7.39 -13.74
N LEU A 541 -39.28 -7.16 -12.65
CA LEU A 541 -37.88 -6.75 -12.63
C LEU A 541 -36.97 -7.99 -12.59
N PRO A 542 -36.21 -8.28 -13.65
CA PRO A 542 -35.38 -9.47 -13.72
C PRO A 542 -34.13 -9.33 -12.84
N PRO A 543 -33.68 -10.40 -12.15
CA PRO A 543 -32.55 -10.34 -11.23
C PRO A 543 -31.20 -10.11 -11.93
N TRP A 544 -31.08 -10.46 -13.23
CA TRP A 544 -29.92 -10.16 -14.09
C TRP A 544 -30.32 -10.14 -15.58
N ILE A 545 -29.42 -9.61 -16.41
CA ILE A 545 -29.43 -9.74 -17.88
C ILE A 545 -28.58 -10.92 -18.35
N VAL A 546 -28.75 -11.34 -19.60
CA VAL A 546 -28.02 -12.47 -20.21
C VAL A 546 -26.50 -12.36 -20.00
N ALA A 547 -25.93 -11.17 -20.19
CA ALA A 547 -24.48 -10.93 -20.05
C ALA A 547 -23.93 -11.17 -18.63
N ASP A 548 -24.78 -11.10 -17.61
CA ASP A 548 -24.37 -11.27 -16.21
C ASP A 548 -24.60 -12.69 -15.68
N GLY A 549 -25.01 -13.64 -16.54
CA GLY A 549 -25.34 -15.02 -16.14
C GLY A 549 -24.21 -15.75 -15.41
N ALA A 550 -22.94 -15.52 -15.79
CA ALA A 550 -21.79 -16.12 -15.11
C ALA A 550 -21.63 -15.63 -13.65
N TYR A 551 -21.93 -14.35 -13.40
CA TYR A 551 -21.91 -13.79 -12.05
C TYR A 551 -23.10 -14.27 -11.22
N ALA A 552 -24.28 -14.37 -11.84
CA ALA A 552 -25.46 -14.94 -11.21
C ALA A 552 -25.24 -16.41 -10.82
N HIS A 553 -24.57 -17.18 -11.67
CA HIS A 553 -24.20 -18.57 -11.37
C HIS A 553 -23.34 -18.68 -10.11
N LYS A 554 -22.32 -17.81 -9.91
CA LYS A 554 -21.49 -17.82 -8.70
C LYS A 554 -22.33 -17.62 -7.42
N MET A 555 -23.27 -16.69 -7.46
CA MET A 555 -24.16 -16.41 -6.33
C MET A 555 -25.14 -17.56 -6.08
N ALA A 556 -25.73 -18.11 -7.15
CA ALA A 556 -26.66 -19.24 -7.07
C ALA A 556 -25.96 -20.53 -6.60
N ALA A 557 -24.72 -20.75 -7.02
CA ALA A 557 -23.89 -21.88 -6.57
C ALA A 557 -23.59 -21.79 -5.07
N MET A 558 -23.30 -20.58 -4.55
CA MET A 558 -23.09 -20.38 -3.11
C MET A 558 -24.39 -20.55 -2.32
N PHE A 559 -25.53 -20.12 -2.87
CA PHE A 559 -26.84 -20.39 -2.26
C PHE A 559 -27.12 -21.90 -2.18
N ALA A 560 -26.98 -22.62 -3.30
CA ALA A 560 -27.16 -24.07 -3.35
C ALA A 560 -26.19 -24.79 -2.39
N GLU A 561 -24.93 -24.34 -2.32
CA GLU A 561 -23.94 -24.87 -1.39
C GLU A 561 -24.35 -24.68 0.07
N THR A 562 -24.88 -23.51 0.42
CA THR A 562 -25.37 -23.27 1.79
C THR A 562 -26.51 -24.22 2.15
N ILE A 563 -27.39 -24.55 1.19
CA ILE A 563 -28.43 -25.56 1.38
C ILE A 563 -27.86 -26.98 1.49
N HIS A 564 -26.87 -27.33 0.65
CA HIS A 564 -26.15 -28.60 0.78
C HIS A 564 -25.56 -28.75 2.19
N PHE A 565 -24.91 -27.71 2.69
CA PHE A 565 -24.32 -27.72 4.02
C PHE A 565 -25.36 -27.89 5.14
N ILE A 566 -26.56 -27.30 5.02
CA ILE A 566 -27.68 -27.60 5.95
C ILE A 566 -28.05 -29.07 5.90
N LEU A 567 -28.19 -29.63 4.70
CA LEU A 567 -28.60 -31.02 4.53
C LEU A 567 -27.53 -31.98 5.09
N ASP A 568 -26.26 -31.66 4.95
CA ASP A 568 -25.15 -32.46 5.47
C ASP A 568 -25.03 -32.35 7.01
N THR A 569 -25.28 -31.16 7.56
CA THR A 569 -25.25 -30.92 9.02
C THR A 569 -26.51 -31.40 9.74
N LEU A 570 -27.66 -31.41 9.06
CA LEU A 570 -28.96 -31.89 9.55
C LEU A 570 -29.47 -33.06 8.69
N PRO A 571 -28.86 -34.25 8.76
CA PRO A 571 -29.21 -35.39 7.90
C PRO A 571 -30.65 -35.88 8.09
N ALA A 572 -31.21 -35.72 9.30
CA ALA A 572 -32.57 -36.12 9.64
C ALA A 572 -33.65 -35.15 9.15
N SER A 573 -33.28 -33.96 8.67
CA SER A 573 -34.22 -32.99 8.13
C SER A 573 -34.33 -33.07 6.61
N SER A 574 -35.57 -33.01 6.11
CA SER A 574 -35.89 -32.86 4.69
C SER A 574 -36.69 -31.60 4.37
N ASN A 575 -37.15 -30.86 5.38
CA ASN A 575 -38.09 -29.74 5.18
C ASN A 575 -37.42 -28.50 4.56
N ILE A 576 -36.09 -28.37 4.61
CA ILE A 576 -35.36 -27.32 3.90
C ILE A 576 -35.61 -27.39 2.39
N LEU A 577 -35.76 -28.59 1.82
CA LEU A 577 -36.09 -28.76 0.40
C LEU A 577 -37.53 -28.31 0.08
N SER A 578 -38.48 -28.42 1.03
CA SER A 578 -39.81 -27.81 0.91
C SER A 578 -39.71 -26.29 0.86
N PHE A 579 -38.88 -25.67 1.69
CA PHE A 579 -38.68 -24.21 1.65
C PHE A 579 -38.03 -23.74 0.35
N VAL A 580 -37.03 -24.47 -0.16
CA VAL A 580 -36.41 -24.20 -1.46
C VAL A 580 -37.43 -24.38 -2.59
N TRP A 581 -38.27 -25.42 -2.53
CA TRP A 581 -39.34 -25.64 -3.51
C TRP A 581 -40.36 -24.51 -3.50
N LEU A 582 -40.84 -24.11 -2.31
CA LEU A 582 -41.73 -22.96 -2.16
C LEU A 582 -41.11 -21.67 -2.70
N PHE A 583 -39.83 -21.42 -2.39
CA PHE A 583 -39.09 -20.28 -2.92
C PHE A 583 -39.00 -20.31 -4.44
N TYR A 584 -38.72 -21.49 -5.01
CA TYR A 584 -38.66 -21.66 -6.45
C TYR A 584 -40.02 -21.35 -7.11
N VAL A 585 -41.10 -21.96 -6.64
CA VAL A 585 -42.44 -21.78 -7.21
C VAL A 585 -42.94 -20.35 -7.03
N THR A 586 -42.62 -19.71 -5.91
CA THR A 586 -43.05 -18.33 -5.63
C THR A 586 -42.39 -17.32 -6.57
N ASN A 587 -41.11 -17.51 -6.88
CA ASN A 587 -40.32 -16.52 -7.61
C ASN A 587 -40.17 -16.83 -9.10
N TYR A 588 -40.08 -18.10 -9.50
CA TYR A 588 -39.67 -18.47 -10.86
C TYR A 588 -40.77 -19.16 -11.68
N ALA A 589 -41.77 -19.78 -11.06
CA ALA A 589 -42.90 -20.39 -11.77
C ALA A 589 -43.90 -19.31 -12.24
N ASN A 590 -43.48 -18.53 -13.24
CA ASN A 590 -44.27 -17.45 -13.84
C ASN A 590 -43.85 -17.21 -15.29
N VAL A 591 -44.83 -17.00 -16.19
CA VAL A 591 -44.62 -16.78 -17.63
C VAL A 591 -43.73 -15.58 -17.98
N SER A 592 -43.66 -14.58 -17.09
CA SER A 592 -42.84 -13.39 -17.30
C SER A 592 -41.34 -13.64 -17.08
N ILE A 593 -40.96 -14.76 -16.46
CA ILE A 593 -39.56 -15.11 -16.20
C ILE A 593 -38.93 -15.67 -17.46
N LYS A 594 -37.72 -15.19 -17.77
CA LYS A 594 -37.01 -15.52 -19.02
C LYS A 594 -36.11 -16.73 -18.84
N ASP A 595 -35.88 -17.44 -19.93
CA ASP A 595 -35.09 -18.66 -19.99
C ASP A 595 -33.67 -18.51 -19.44
N HIS A 596 -32.98 -17.40 -19.75
CA HIS A 596 -31.62 -17.15 -19.25
C HIS A 596 -31.53 -17.02 -17.72
N ILE A 597 -32.64 -16.73 -17.05
CA ILE A 597 -32.74 -16.72 -15.58
C ILE A 597 -32.98 -18.15 -15.09
N LEU A 598 -33.94 -18.84 -15.71
CA LEU A 598 -34.31 -20.22 -15.36
C LEU A 598 -33.13 -21.17 -15.52
N THR A 599 -32.38 -21.09 -16.62
CA THR A 599 -31.19 -21.91 -16.89
C THR A 599 -30.18 -21.86 -15.74
N VAL A 600 -29.88 -20.68 -15.20
CA VAL A 600 -28.91 -20.52 -14.09
C VAL A 600 -29.46 -21.11 -12.79
N ILE A 601 -30.74 -20.86 -12.49
CA ILE A 601 -31.37 -21.33 -11.27
C ILE A 601 -31.57 -22.84 -11.30
N HIS A 602 -32.10 -23.40 -12.38
CA HIS A 602 -32.27 -24.83 -12.58
C HIS A 602 -30.93 -25.57 -12.52
N GLY A 603 -29.90 -25.05 -13.21
CA GLY A 603 -28.57 -25.65 -13.22
C GLY A 603 -27.91 -25.75 -11.84
N ASN A 604 -28.26 -24.87 -10.90
CA ASN A 604 -27.77 -24.91 -9.53
C ASN A 604 -28.70 -25.66 -8.58
N LEU A 605 -30.02 -25.47 -8.65
CA LEU A 605 -30.96 -26.11 -7.73
C LEU A 605 -31.13 -27.61 -8.02
N ILE A 606 -30.91 -28.06 -9.26
CA ILE A 606 -30.99 -29.49 -9.60
C ILE A 606 -29.88 -30.31 -8.92
N THR A 607 -28.77 -29.67 -8.50
CA THR A 607 -27.67 -30.36 -7.82
C THR A 607 -28.00 -30.77 -6.39
N LEU A 608 -29.04 -30.18 -5.80
CA LEU A 608 -29.50 -30.52 -4.45
C LEU A 608 -29.92 -32.00 -4.39
N PRO A 609 -29.77 -32.68 -3.23
CA PRO A 609 -30.07 -34.10 -3.10
C PRO A 609 -31.59 -34.31 -2.97
N TRP A 610 -32.32 -34.14 -4.08
CA TRP A 610 -33.78 -34.26 -4.14
C TRP A 610 -34.30 -35.66 -3.76
N GLN A 611 -33.43 -36.67 -3.70
CA GLN A 611 -33.77 -38.00 -3.15
C GLN A 611 -34.11 -37.95 -1.66
N ARG A 612 -33.66 -36.91 -0.95
CA ARG A 612 -33.99 -36.65 0.45
C ARG A 612 -35.26 -35.81 0.60
N PHE A 613 -35.88 -35.36 -0.49
CA PHE A 613 -37.08 -34.54 -0.42
C PHE A 613 -38.27 -35.40 -0.02
N CYS A 614 -38.95 -35.02 1.06
CA CYS A 614 -40.19 -35.65 1.53
C CYS A 614 -41.32 -34.60 1.43
N PRO A 615 -42.00 -34.50 0.27
CA PRO A 615 -42.97 -33.43 0.02
C PRO A 615 -44.12 -33.42 1.03
N THR A 616 -44.51 -32.24 1.48
CA THR A 616 -45.78 -32.05 2.21
C THR A 616 -46.95 -31.99 1.22
N LEU A 617 -48.19 -32.07 1.72
CA LEU A 617 -49.37 -31.86 0.87
C LEU A 617 -49.35 -30.50 0.17
N SER A 618 -48.83 -29.47 0.84
CA SER A 618 -48.64 -28.15 0.24
C SER A 618 -47.64 -28.19 -0.91
N ASP A 619 -46.56 -28.97 -0.78
CA ASP A 619 -45.56 -29.11 -1.85
C ASP A 619 -46.16 -29.79 -3.08
N ILE A 620 -47.00 -30.81 -2.88
CA ILE A 620 -47.74 -31.48 -3.96
C ILE A 620 -48.72 -30.52 -4.65
N ASP A 621 -49.47 -29.72 -3.89
CA ASP A 621 -50.37 -28.72 -4.45
C ASP A 621 -49.57 -27.67 -5.27
N LEU A 622 -48.34 -27.31 -4.85
CA LEU A 622 -47.43 -26.46 -5.62
C LEU A 622 -46.91 -27.14 -6.90
N MET A 623 -46.60 -28.44 -6.86
CA MET A 623 -46.20 -29.21 -8.06
C MET A 623 -47.33 -29.23 -9.10
N LEU A 624 -48.56 -29.50 -8.67
CA LEU A 624 -49.74 -29.46 -9.53
C LEU A 624 -49.93 -28.07 -10.15
N LYS A 625 -49.79 -27.02 -9.34
CA LYS A 625 -49.86 -25.64 -9.82
C LYS A 625 -48.82 -25.34 -10.91
N VAL A 626 -47.60 -25.86 -10.80
CA VAL A 626 -46.57 -25.70 -11.85
C VAL A 626 -46.99 -26.43 -13.12
N VAL A 627 -47.45 -27.67 -13.01
CA VAL A 627 -47.92 -28.49 -14.14
C VAL A 627 -49.10 -27.81 -14.87
N ASP A 628 -50.04 -27.25 -14.12
CA ASP A 628 -51.23 -26.61 -14.70
C ASP A 628 -50.95 -25.23 -15.34
N GLN A 629 -49.80 -24.62 -15.08
CA GLN A 629 -49.41 -23.33 -15.66
C GLN A 629 -48.80 -23.42 -17.06
N TYR A 630 -48.52 -24.62 -17.57
CA TYR A 630 -47.94 -24.84 -18.91
C TYR A 630 -46.65 -24.03 -19.15
N LEU A 631 -45.68 -24.15 -18.25
CA LEU A 631 -44.37 -23.49 -18.33
C LEU A 631 -43.29 -24.53 -18.66
N PRO A 632 -42.85 -24.67 -19.94
CA PRO A 632 -42.01 -25.80 -20.38
C PRO A 632 -40.72 -26.00 -19.58
N GLU A 633 -39.96 -24.92 -19.34
CA GLU A 633 -38.71 -24.99 -18.57
C GLU A 633 -38.97 -25.38 -17.11
N CYS A 634 -40.05 -24.87 -16.51
CA CYS A 634 -40.43 -25.22 -15.14
C CYS A 634 -40.94 -26.66 -15.02
N HIS A 635 -41.62 -27.17 -16.07
CA HIS A 635 -42.05 -28.56 -16.17
C HIS A 635 -40.86 -29.50 -16.28
N THR A 636 -39.89 -29.15 -17.13
CA THR A 636 -38.63 -29.89 -17.29
C THR A 636 -37.90 -29.98 -15.95
N PHE A 637 -37.74 -28.85 -15.25
CA PHE A 637 -37.10 -28.82 -13.93
C PHE A 637 -37.84 -29.64 -12.88
N LEU A 638 -39.18 -29.50 -12.79
CA LEU A 638 -40.00 -30.31 -11.89
C LEU A 638 -39.89 -31.80 -12.23
N GLY A 639 -39.89 -32.17 -13.52
CA GLY A 639 -39.68 -33.55 -13.96
C GLY A 639 -38.35 -34.12 -13.49
N GLY A 640 -37.27 -33.32 -13.55
CA GLY A 640 -35.96 -33.68 -13.03
C GLY A 640 -35.94 -33.91 -11.51
N ILE A 641 -36.68 -33.11 -10.74
CA ILE A 641 -36.87 -33.33 -9.29
C ILE A 641 -37.73 -34.57 -9.03
N PHE A 642 -38.83 -34.72 -9.77
CA PHE A 642 -39.85 -35.73 -9.56
C PHE A 642 -39.30 -37.16 -9.64
N ILE A 643 -38.38 -37.42 -10.58
CA ILE A 643 -37.74 -38.73 -10.75
C ILE A 643 -36.72 -39.08 -9.66
N GLU A 644 -36.32 -38.11 -8.83
CA GLU A 644 -35.39 -38.32 -7.73
C GLU A 644 -36.12 -38.65 -6.42
N ILE A 645 -37.39 -38.26 -6.27
CA ILE A 645 -38.17 -38.44 -5.04
C ILE A 645 -38.51 -39.92 -4.83
N PRO A 646 -38.27 -40.48 -3.62
CA PRO A 646 -38.61 -41.88 -3.30
C PRO A 646 -40.13 -42.03 -3.00
N TRP A 647 -40.95 -41.96 -4.05
CA TRP A 647 -42.41 -41.97 -3.95
C TRP A 647 -42.97 -43.18 -3.19
N SER A 648 -42.39 -44.36 -3.35
CA SER A 648 -42.86 -45.59 -2.69
C SER A 648 -42.75 -45.51 -1.17
N SER A 649 -41.62 -45.04 -0.66
CA SER A 649 -41.44 -44.79 0.78
C SER A 649 -42.37 -43.70 1.28
N TRP A 650 -42.57 -42.64 0.49
CA TRP A 650 -43.44 -41.53 0.83
C TRP A 650 -44.93 -41.92 0.90
N VAL A 651 -45.43 -42.66 -0.09
CA VAL A 651 -46.82 -43.17 -0.12
C VAL A 651 -47.08 -44.10 1.07
N SER A 652 -46.14 -45.00 1.38
CA SER A 652 -46.23 -45.88 2.56
C SER A 652 -46.36 -45.08 3.86
N ASN A 653 -45.60 -44.00 4.02
CA ASN A 653 -45.69 -43.12 5.18
C ASN A 653 -47.05 -42.42 5.25
N ILE A 654 -47.55 -41.85 4.16
CA ILE A 654 -48.84 -41.16 4.16
C ILE A 654 -49.99 -42.11 4.47
N CYS A 655 -49.99 -43.32 3.89
CA CYS A 655 -51.00 -44.34 4.20
C CYS A 655 -50.99 -44.75 5.67
N SER A 656 -49.84 -44.69 6.34
CA SER A 656 -49.67 -45.09 7.74
C SER A 656 -50.07 -44.00 8.74
N TYR A 657 -49.88 -42.72 8.38
CA TYR A 657 -50.01 -41.59 9.33
C TYR A 657 -51.13 -40.59 9.01
N CYS A 658 -51.77 -40.65 7.84
CA CYS A 658 -52.82 -39.71 7.44
C CYS A 658 -54.22 -40.34 7.40
N ALA A 659 -55.25 -39.52 7.56
CA ALA A 659 -56.65 -39.96 7.48
C ALA A 659 -57.04 -40.36 6.03
N PRO A 660 -57.98 -41.31 5.84
CA PRO A 660 -58.35 -41.82 4.51
C PRO A 660 -58.70 -40.76 3.43
N PRO A 661 -59.41 -39.65 3.74
CA PRO A 661 -59.70 -38.61 2.75
C PRO A 661 -58.44 -37.90 2.21
N ILE A 662 -57.44 -37.71 3.07
CA ILE A 662 -56.16 -37.09 2.70
C ILE A 662 -55.37 -38.05 1.82
N VAL A 663 -55.36 -39.34 2.18
CA VAL A 663 -54.71 -40.39 1.38
C VAL A 663 -55.32 -40.45 -0.03
N SER A 664 -56.64 -40.42 -0.15
CA SER A 664 -57.34 -40.43 -1.46
C SER A 664 -57.02 -39.18 -2.30
N LYS A 665 -57.07 -37.97 -1.72
CA LYS A 665 -56.66 -36.73 -2.42
C LYS A 665 -55.22 -36.85 -2.92
N THR A 666 -54.34 -37.38 -2.07
CA THR A 666 -52.90 -37.50 -2.35
C THR A 666 -52.63 -38.45 -3.51
N HIS A 667 -53.28 -39.61 -3.56
CA HIS A 667 -53.17 -40.55 -4.68
C HIS A 667 -53.68 -39.91 -5.98
N GLY A 668 -54.81 -39.21 -5.95
CA GLY A 668 -55.32 -38.48 -7.13
C GLY A 668 -54.34 -37.42 -7.64
N SER A 669 -53.77 -36.62 -6.74
CA SER A 669 -52.75 -35.62 -7.08
C SER A 669 -51.49 -36.26 -7.66
N LEU A 670 -51.01 -37.35 -7.04
CA LEU A 670 -49.83 -38.05 -7.47
C LEU A 670 -50.03 -38.71 -8.84
N LEU A 671 -51.19 -39.34 -9.09
CA LEU A 671 -51.55 -39.90 -10.39
C LEU A 671 -51.53 -38.82 -11.49
N HIS A 672 -52.08 -37.64 -11.19
CA HIS A 672 -52.06 -36.52 -12.12
C HIS A 672 -50.62 -36.11 -12.48
N LEU A 673 -49.74 -36.00 -11.47
CA LEU A 673 -48.32 -35.69 -11.68
C LEU A 673 -47.62 -36.78 -12.51
N PHE A 674 -47.82 -38.07 -12.20
CA PHE A 674 -47.27 -39.19 -12.96
C PHE A 674 -47.66 -39.12 -14.43
N ILE A 675 -48.94 -38.90 -14.74
CA ILE A 675 -49.43 -38.85 -16.12
C ILE A 675 -48.85 -37.64 -16.86
N LYS A 676 -48.85 -36.46 -16.22
CA LYS A 676 -48.39 -35.23 -16.86
C LYS A 676 -46.88 -35.24 -17.09
N LEU A 677 -46.09 -35.57 -16.07
CA LEU A 677 -44.64 -35.56 -16.13
C LEU A 677 -44.06 -36.75 -16.91
N ALA A 678 -44.77 -37.88 -17.05
CA ALA A 678 -44.32 -38.98 -17.90
C ALA A 678 -44.21 -38.60 -19.39
N ASN A 679 -44.91 -37.54 -19.82
CA ASN A 679 -44.80 -37.03 -21.18
C ASN A 679 -43.59 -36.11 -21.39
N GLU A 680 -42.92 -35.68 -20.30
CA GLU A 680 -41.74 -34.83 -20.39
C GLU A 680 -40.53 -35.62 -20.94
N PRO A 681 -39.81 -35.09 -21.96
CA PRO A 681 -38.72 -35.82 -22.60
C PRO A 681 -37.61 -36.27 -21.64
N ASN A 682 -37.22 -35.40 -20.69
CA ASN A 682 -36.17 -35.69 -19.72
C ASN A 682 -36.58 -36.78 -18.72
N VAL A 683 -37.86 -36.84 -18.33
CA VAL A 683 -38.41 -37.88 -17.47
C VAL A 683 -38.44 -39.21 -18.23
N ARG A 684 -38.98 -39.22 -19.45
CA ARG A 684 -39.12 -40.43 -20.27
C ARG A 684 -37.79 -41.08 -20.65
N GLN A 685 -36.75 -40.27 -20.84
CA GLN A 685 -35.40 -40.75 -21.17
C GLN A 685 -34.60 -41.18 -19.93
N SER A 686 -35.07 -40.84 -18.72
CA SER A 686 -34.39 -41.21 -17.49
C SER A 686 -34.52 -42.70 -17.21
N PRO A 687 -33.43 -43.42 -16.89
CA PRO A 687 -33.51 -44.83 -16.51
C PRO A 687 -34.28 -45.06 -15.19
N LYS A 688 -34.53 -43.99 -14.41
CA LYS A 688 -35.25 -44.05 -13.12
C LYS A 688 -36.77 -44.12 -13.28
N VAL A 689 -37.32 -43.71 -14.43
CA VAL A 689 -38.77 -43.65 -14.62
C VAL A 689 -39.41 -45.04 -14.67
N THR A 690 -38.76 -46.02 -15.31
CA THR A 690 -39.32 -47.37 -15.46
C THR A 690 -39.46 -48.08 -14.11
N PRO A 691 -38.43 -48.14 -13.24
CA PRO A 691 -38.59 -48.68 -11.88
C PRO A 691 -39.69 -47.96 -11.09
N MET A 692 -39.73 -46.62 -11.15
CA MET A 692 -40.73 -45.82 -10.43
C MET A 692 -42.17 -46.14 -10.87
N LEU A 693 -42.40 -46.34 -12.18
CA LEU A 693 -43.72 -46.73 -12.72
C LEU A 693 -44.11 -48.17 -12.36
N VAL A 694 -43.14 -49.08 -12.21
CA VAL A 694 -43.40 -50.45 -11.75
C VAL A 694 -43.78 -50.43 -10.27
N GLU A 695 -43.05 -49.69 -9.45
CA GLU A 695 -43.36 -49.55 -8.02
C GLU A 695 -44.74 -48.93 -7.79
N SER A 696 -45.12 -47.95 -8.63
CA SER A 696 -46.39 -47.25 -8.51
C SER A 696 -47.62 -48.11 -8.84
N GLN A 697 -47.44 -49.31 -9.41
CA GLN A 697 -48.53 -50.29 -9.57
C GLN A 697 -49.06 -50.79 -8.22
N ASN A 698 -48.25 -50.70 -7.17
CA ASN A 698 -48.63 -51.11 -5.82
C ASN A 698 -49.39 -50.01 -5.05
N PHE A 699 -49.57 -48.83 -5.64
CA PHE A 699 -50.31 -47.74 -5.01
C PHE A 699 -51.82 -47.94 -5.16
N ALA A 700 -52.60 -47.49 -4.18
CA ALA A 700 -54.05 -47.62 -4.17
C ALA A 700 -54.70 -46.45 -4.93
N TRP A 701 -54.61 -46.49 -6.27
CA TRP A 701 -55.12 -45.46 -7.19
C TRP A 701 -56.62 -45.23 -7.10
#